data_AF-A0A1G2HFT0-F1
#
_entry.id   AF-A0A1G2HFT0-F1
#
_cell.length_a   1.000
_cell.length_b   1.000
_cell.length_c   1.000
_cell.angle_alpha   90.00
_cell.angle_beta   90.00
_cell.angle_gamma   90.00
#
_symmetry.space_group_name_H-M   'P 1'
#
loop_
_entity.id
_entity.type
_entity.pdbx_description
1 polymer ?
#
loop_
_entity_poly.entity_id
_entity_poly.type
_entity_poly.pdbx_seq_one_letter_code
_entity_poly.pdbx_strand_id
1 'polypeptide(L)'
;MIESITFFKKNRKDKKDKHPPNPEGDLTSEQKGARDIIVFYLHNGDMDNALKTKEKFNLPDEIVHEVVKNRIISLLRDGYINEALKIKEAFNPPDEMLSSPEVYEAAKDGIIYFLRRENIDDALRVKEKFNLPDEIVHEATKNAIIYLLLNGGLDIVPEIKEAFNFPDEMLSSPEVYARVKDEIISLLRVGYIDIVSKIKEALNFSDEMLSSPEVYEAAKDGIMHSLRNGYTDIALKIKEAFNLSDKMFYSPEIKEAFLMGFMFCLARKNDVEKIFEIKEKFGISDEALFPPTHRRVVIKQLLQRQAYQQLRKITEILGITDGEIQGIDAELLKLDVSAKDPYAEHEWLFNGEKIKRSVLLAKVLNGELGIEQVVLDFEIAESDLPRIKEALRMIKEVVYRKYSVFEREITNSPHISEIEKHSLLSAGNGRRTALLNTLFELTSRLFIQTGEFRDFSTNLSENNFANMLNTTESWFSDIIKRGIEAFLKVYEIDIPLYDRLYDEFDLARGMGSHPMEVYLGRDGIYAWLGRRVQDIARRRRMGPQARKRIKESGKVLEIKPRYLVYPRYMRDRLGYIAKRDYLAQERITPDQDPFFFDTGYTGTIPEDIMKVMGFTSEEIERRIKLLSATKESRRIRGIGDSARKDIVEYIEGNAQSENSAEGLIIDPGTGKIKHIAQPASPKDQFTFQMVRQAIVRHYWFEEMNK
;
A
#
# COMPACT_ATOMS: atom_id res chain seq x y z
N MET A 1 -42.36 -28.63 1.39
CA MET A 1 -41.23 -28.06 0.62
C MET A 1 -40.60 -29.03 -0.39
N ILE A 2 -41.30 -30.11 -0.80
CA ILE A 2 -40.88 -31.01 -1.92
C ILE A 2 -42.01 -31.20 -2.97
N GLU A 3 -43.15 -30.49 -2.87
CA GLU A 3 -44.27 -30.62 -3.83
C GLU A 3 -44.42 -29.45 -4.83
N SER A 4 -43.60 -28.41 -4.75
CA SER A 4 -43.69 -27.26 -5.68
C SER A 4 -42.83 -27.37 -6.95
N ILE A 5 -42.03 -28.42 -7.09
CA ILE A 5 -41.10 -28.61 -8.24
C ILE A 5 -41.71 -29.54 -9.32
N THR A 6 -42.81 -30.23 -9.04
CA THR A 6 -43.41 -31.23 -9.95
C THR A 6 -44.55 -30.70 -10.82
N PHE A 7 -44.91 -29.42 -10.72
CA PHE A 7 -45.96 -28.80 -11.55
C PHE A 7 -45.41 -28.16 -12.85
N PHE A 8 -44.13 -27.80 -12.89
CA PHE A 8 -43.54 -27.11 -14.06
C PHE A 8 -42.97 -28.03 -15.16
N LYS A 9 -42.89 -29.35 -14.94
CA LYS A 9 -42.31 -30.30 -15.92
C LYS A 9 -43.33 -31.04 -16.79
N LYS A 10 -44.65 -30.90 -16.55
CA LYS A 10 -45.68 -31.72 -17.24
C LYS A 10 -46.54 -31.00 -18.29
N ASN A 11 -46.47 -29.67 -18.43
CA ASN A 11 -47.29 -28.91 -19.40
C ASN A 11 -46.53 -28.42 -20.65
N ARG A 12 -45.36 -28.98 -20.97
CA ARG A 12 -44.55 -28.55 -22.13
C ARG A 12 -44.62 -29.45 -23.36
N LYS A 13 -45.50 -30.47 -23.38
CA LYS A 13 -45.53 -31.45 -24.48
C LYS A 13 -46.73 -31.43 -25.43
N ASP A 14 -47.82 -30.73 -25.13
CA ASP A 14 -48.96 -30.70 -26.05
C ASP A 14 -49.59 -29.30 -26.09
N LYS A 15 -49.08 -28.46 -26.99
CA LYS A 15 -49.80 -27.36 -27.65
C LYS A 15 -48.93 -26.83 -28.80
N LYS A 16 -49.06 -27.49 -29.95
CA LYS A 16 -48.76 -26.89 -31.26
C LYS A 16 -49.83 -25.83 -31.50
N ASP A 17 -49.62 -24.63 -30.96
CA ASP A 17 -50.39 -23.44 -31.33
C ASP A 17 -49.40 -22.30 -31.58
N LYS A 18 -49.19 -22.08 -32.89
CA LYS A 18 -48.70 -20.87 -33.57
C LYS A 18 -47.97 -19.85 -32.68
N HIS A 19 -46.65 -19.96 -32.62
CA HIS A 19 -45.82 -18.80 -32.30
C HIS A 19 -46.13 -17.67 -33.30
N PRO A 20 -46.28 -16.41 -32.86
CA PRO A 20 -46.20 -15.28 -33.78
C PRO A 20 -44.85 -15.34 -34.50
N PRO A 21 -44.78 -14.99 -35.79
CA PRO A 21 -43.53 -15.06 -36.55
C PRO A 21 -42.44 -14.27 -35.82
N ASN A 22 -41.26 -14.89 -35.65
CA ASN A 22 -40.08 -14.20 -35.14
C ASN A 22 -39.69 -13.12 -36.18
N PRO A 23 -39.78 -11.81 -35.87
CA PRO A 23 -39.50 -10.75 -36.85
C PRO A 23 -38.04 -10.72 -37.31
N GLU A 24 -37.13 -11.46 -36.65
CA GLU A 24 -35.71 -11.58 -37.06
C GLU A 24 -35.48 -12.46 -38.30
N GLY A 25 -36.46 -13.29 -38.68
CA GLY A 25 -36.36 -14.21 -39.83
C GLY A 25 -36.40 -13.52 -41.19
N ASP A 26 -36.96 -12.31 -41.26
CA ASP A 26 -37.29 -11.61 -42.50
C ASP A 26 -36.32 -10.47 -42.88
N LEU A 27 -35.28 -10.21 -42.06
CA LEU A 27 -34.28 -9.19 -42.38
C LEU A 27 -33.18 -9.69 -43.31
N THR A 28 -32.88 -8.92 -44.35
CA THR A 28 -31.73 -9.16 -45.22
C THR A 28 -30.41 -8.98 -44.46
N SER A 29 -29.31 -9.52 -44.98
CA SER A 29 -27.97 -9.31 -44.42
C SER A 29 -27.60 -7.83 -44.33
N GLU A 30 -28.03 -7.03 -45.30
CA GLU A 30 -27.82 -5.59 -45.35
C GLU A 30 -28.62 -4.86 -44.27
N GLN A 31 -29.87 -5.26 -44.04
CA GLN A 31 -30.70 -4.72 -42.97
C GLN A 31 -30.15 -5.06 -41.58
N LYS A 32 -29.61 -6.27 -41.38
CA LYS A 32 -28.92 -6.63 -40.13
C LYS A 32 -27.71 -5.73 -39.87
N GLY A 33 -26.89 -5.49 -40.90
CA GLY A 33 -25.76 -4.55 -40.81
C GLY A 33 -26.21 -3.12 -40.53
N ALA A 34 -27.29 -2.66 -41.19
CA ALA A 34 -27.84 -1.32 -40.96
C ALA A 34 -28.37 -1.14 -39.53
N ARG A 35 -29.02 -2.16 -38.95
CA ARG A 35 -29.44 -2.16 -37.55
C ARG A 35 -28.26 -1.97 -36.61
N ASP A 36 -27.16 -2.70 -36.80
CA ASP A 36 -25.98 -2.60 -35.95
C ASP A 36 -25.28 -1.23 -36.09
N ILE A 37 -25.32 -0.63 -37.29
CA ILE A 37 -24.86 0.74 -37.54
C ILE A 37 -25.75 1.77 -36.82
N ILE A 38 -27.07 1.59 -36.80
CA ILE A 38 -27.98 2.45 -36.02
C ILE A 38 -27.64 2.35 -34.53
N VAL A 39 -27.41 1.15 -34.00
CA VAL A 39 -26.96 0.97 -32.61
C VAL A 39 -25.70 1.80 -32.37
N PHE A 40 -24.70 1.72 -33.27
CA PHE A 40 -23.48 2.51 -33.16
C PHE A 40 -23.73 4.02 -33.15
N TYR A 41 -24.55 4.54 -34.06
CA TYR A 41 -24.85 5.97 -34.11
C TYR A 41 -25.59 6.46 -32.87
N LEU A 42 -26.57 5.71 -32.37
CA LEU A 42 -27.29 6.03 -31.15
C LEU A 42 -26.38 5.98 -29.90
N HIS A 43 -25.35 5.14 -29.90
CA HIS A 43 -24.34 5.14 -28.84
C HIS A 43 -23.50 6.43 -28.82
N ASN A 44 -23.22 6.98 -30.00
CA ASN A 44 -22.45 8.21 -30.15
C ASN A 44 -23.31 9.50 -30.13
N GLY A 45 -24.64 9.37 -29.96
CA GLY A 45 -25.56 10.51 -29.96
C GLY A 45 -25.83 11.11 -31.34
N ASP A 46 -25.50 10.39 -32.42
CA ASP A 46 -25.64 10.85 -33.81
C ASP A 46 -27.01 10.45 -34.39
N MET A 47 -28.03 11.21 -34.01
CA MET A 47 -29.43 10.93 -34.34
C MET A 47 -29.72 11.06 -35.84
N ASP A 48 -29.12 12.05 -36.49
CA ASP A 48 -29.33 12.33 -37.91
C ASP A 48 -28.84 11.18 -38.78
N ASN A 49 -27.65 10.64 -38.48
CA ASN A 49 -27.12 9.51 -39.24
C ASN A 49 -27.85 8.21 -38.91
N ALA A 50 -28.35 8.04 -37.69
CA ALA A 50 -29.23 6.91 -37.36
C ALA A 50 -30.54 6.94 -38.19
N LEU A 51 -31.20 8.10 -38.30
CA LEU A 51 -32.41 8.27 -39.11
C LEU A 51 -32.15 8.10 -40.61
N LYS A 52 -31.08 8.71 -41.14
CA LYS A 52 -30.68 8.50 -42.55
C LYS A 52 -30.39 7.03 -42.85
N THR A 53 -29.81 6.30 -41.90
CA THR A 53 -29.54 4.86 -42.04
C THR A 53 -30.84 4.07 -42.04
N LYS A 54 -31.78 4.40 -41.15
CA LYS A 54 -33.13 3.80 -41.14
C LYS A 54 -33.81 3.94 -42.51
N GLU A 55 -33.86 5.16 -43.05
CA GLU A 55 -34.51 5.46 -44.33
C GLU A 55 -33.80 4.80 -45.51
N LYS A 56 -32.46 4.90 -45.57
CA LYS A 56 -31.67 4.37 -46.69
C LYS A 56 -31.82 2.85 -46.86
N PHE A 57 -31.93 2.12 -45.76
CA PHE A 57 -32.01 0.65 -45.77
C PHE A 57 -33.45 0.13 -45.58
N ASN A 58 -34.46 1.03 -45.57
CA ASN A 58 -35.87 0.70 -45.39
C ASN A 58 -36.09 -0.29 -44.22
N LEU A 59 -35.54 0.02 -43.05
CA LEU A 59 -35.67 -0.85 -41.88
C LEU A 59 -37.09 -0.81 -41.33
N PRO A 60 -37.70 -1.96 -41.01
CA PRO A 60 -39.01 -2.01 -40.35
C PRO A 60 -38.99 -1.23 -39.04
N ASP A 61 -40.06 -0.48 -38.78
CA ASP A 61 -40.21 0.34 -37.58
C ASP A 61 -40.11 -0.50 -36.31
N GLU A 62 -40.62 -1.74 -36.33
CA GLU A 62 -40.54 -2.66 -35.19
C GLU A 62 -39.09 -2.95 -34.76
N ILE A 63 -38.18 -3.12 -35.73
CA ILE A 63 -36.77 -3.40 -35.47
C ILE A 63 -36.05 -2.16 -34.95
N VAL A 64 -36.36 -1.00 -35.52
CA VAL A 64 -35.77 0.28 -35.09
C VAL A 64 -36.25 0.63 -33.70
N HIS A 65 -37.54 0.47 -33.42
CA HIS A 65 -38.12 0.71 -32.10
C HIS A 65 -37.51 -0.21 -31.04
N GLU A 66 -37.19 -1.46 -31.37
CA GLU A 66 -36.50 -2.38 -30.44
C GLU A 66 -35.08 -1.93 -30.12
N VAL A 67 -34.33 -1.46 -31.11
CA VAL A 67 -33.00 -0.86 -30.89
C VAL A 67 -33.10 0.41 -30.04
N VAL A 68 -34.08 1.27 -30.33
CA VAL A 68 -34.36 2.51 -29.61
C VAL A 68 -34.73 2.24 -28.16
N LYS A 69 -35.65 1.29 -27.90
CA LYS A 69 -36.03 0.86 -26.55
C LYS A 69 -34.83 0.43 -25.73
N ASN A 70 -33.98 -0.44 -26.29
CA ASN A 70 -32.78 -0.93 -25.61
C ASN A 70 -31.78 0.20 -25.31
N ARG A 71 -31.65 1.18 -26.21
CA ARG A 71 -30.81 2.36 -25.95
C ARG A 71 -31.39 3.25 -24.85
N ILE A 72 -32.71 3.50 -24.86
CA ILE A 72 -33.41 4.24 -23.82
C ILE A 72 -33.21 3.57 -22.45
N ILE A 73 -33.36 2.24 -22.37
CA ILE A 73 -33.11 1.46 -21.14
C ILE A 73 -31.69 1.70 -20.61
N SER A 74 -30.68 1.63 -21.47
CA SER A 74 -29.29 1.89 -21.08
C SER A 74 -29.11 3.32 -20.54
N LEU A 75 -29.63 4.32 -21.25
CA LEU A 75 -29.48 5.72 -20.88
C LEU A 75 -30.18 6.06 -19.56
N LEU A 76 -31.36 5.49 -19.32
CA LEU A 76 -32.09 5.69 -18.06
C LEU A 76 -31.32 5.13 -16.87
N ARG A 77 -30.74 3.92 -16.99
CA ARG A 77 -29.90 3.32 -15.94
C ARG A 77 -28.66 4.13 -15.64
N ASP A 78 -28.08 4.76 -16.66
CA ASP A 78 -26.87 5.55 -16.53
C ASP A 78 -27.13 7.01 -16.13
N GLY A 79 -28.41 7.43 -16.01
CA GLY A 79 -28.79 8.78 -15.60
C GLY A 79 -28.73 9.84 -16.72
N TYR A 80 -28.85 9.45 -17.99
CA TYR A 80 -28.84 10.35 -19.15
C TYR A 80 -30.27 10.61 -19.67
N ILE A 81 -31.10 11.28 -18.87
CA ILE A 81 -32.51 11.53 -19.19
C ILE A 81 -32.70 12.41 -20.44
N ASN A 82 -31.88 13.44 -20.62
CA ASN A 82 -32.02 14.35 -21.76
C ASN A 82 -31.78 13.63 -23.09
N GLU A 83 -30.79 12.76 -23.14
CA GLU A 83 -30.46 11.93 -24.29
C GLU A 83 -31.56 10.89 -24.54
N ALA A 84 -32.08 10.25 -23.49
CA ALA A 84 -33.21 9.32 -23.60
C ALA A 84 -34.46 10.00 -24.18
N LEU A 85 -34.77 11.23 -23.74
CA LEU A 85 -35.91 12.00 -24.23
C LEU A 85 -35.71 12.46 -25.69
N LYS A 86 -34.50 12.92 -26.06
CA LYS A 86 -34.18 13.24 -27.47
C LYS A 86 -34.38 12.03 -28.37
N ILE A 87 -33.98 10.84 -27.92
CA ILE A 87 -34.20 9.59 -28.68
C ILE A 87 -35.70 9.27 -28.76
N LYS A 88 -36.42 9.36 -27.65
CA LYS A 88 -37.87 9.15 -27.62
C LYS A 88 -38.59 10.08 -28.60
N GLU A 89 -38.24 11.37 -28.62
CA GLU A 89 -38.86 12.37 -29.49
C GLU A 89 -38.49 12.15 -30.97
N ALA A 90 -37.23 11.85 -31.27
CA ALA A 90 -36.76 11.68 -32.65
C ALA A 90 -37.31 10.41 -33.33
N PHE A 91 -37.46 9.32 -32.58
CA PHE A 91 -37.88 8.02 -33.11
C PHE A 91 -39.34 7.67 -32.82
N ASN A 92 -39.97 8.36 -31.86
CA ASN A 92 -41.38 8.20 -31.48
C ASN A 92 -41.83 6.73 -31.33
N PRO A 93 -41.14 5.91 -30.50
CA PRO A 93 -41.53 4.52 -30.30
C PRO A 93 -42.92 4.43 -29.65
N PRO A 94 -43.72 3.38 -29.91
CA PRO A 94 -45.06 3.22 -29.35
C PRO A 94 -45.07 3.27 -27.82
N ASP A 95 -46.07 3.92 -27.23
CA ASP A 95 -46.19 4.04 -25.77
C ASP A 95 -46.28 2.66 -25.08
N GLU A 96 -46.91 1.68 -25.73
CA GLU A 96 -46.97 0.27 -25.26
C GLU A 96 -45.58 -0.33 -25.04
N MET A 97 -44.62 0.04 -25.89
CA MET A 97 -43.24 -0.41 -25.82
C MET A 97 -42.47 0.27 -24.69
N LEU A 98 -42.73 1.57 -24.48
CA LEU A 98 -42.15 2.34 -23.37
C LEU A 98 -42.79 2.02 -22.02
N SER A 99 -43.97 1.40 -22.03
CA SER A 99 -44.69 0.94 -20.84
C SER A 99 -44.36 -0.51 -20.47
N SER A 100 -43.25 -1.06 -20.97
CA SER A 100 -42.85 -2.44 -20.71
C SER A 100 -42.14 -2.58 -19.36
N PRO A 101 -42.16 -3.77 -18.73
CA PRO A 101 -41.48 -4.01 -17.46
C PRO A 101 -39.98 -3.66 -17.50
N GLU A 102 -39.30 -3.89 -18.62
CA GLU A 102 -37.87 -3.59 -18.74
C GLU A 102 -37.57 -2.08 -18.73
N VAL A 103 -38.44 -1.28 -19.34
CA VAL A 103 -38.31 0.18 -19.34
C VAL A 103 -38.65 0.74 -17.97
N TYR A 104 -39.66 0.18 -17.28
CA TYR A 104 -40.00 0.57 -15.92
C TYR A 104 -38.89 0.29 -14.92
N GLU A 105 -38.25 -0.88 -14.96
CA GLU A 105 -37.09 -1.16 -14.12
C GLU A 105 -35.92 -0.21 -14.41
N ALA A 106 -35.66 0.09 -15.69
CA ALA A 106 -34.61 1.05 -16.06
C ALA A 106 -34.91 2.48 -15.60
N ALA A 107 -36.18 2.90 -15.69
CA ALA A 107 -36.62 4.21 -15.22
C ALA A 107 -36.62 4.30 -13.69
N LYS A 108 -36.96 3.22 -12.98
CA LYS A 108 -36.78 3.07 -11.53
C LYS A 108 -35.31 3.23 -11.13
N ASP A 109 -34.39 2.56 -11.83
CA ASP A 109 -32.94 2.73 -11.63
C ASP A 109 -32.52 4.20 -11.86
N GLY A 110 -33.06 4.84 -12.90
CA GLY A 110 -32.82 6.25 -13.20
C GLY A 110 -33.31 7.20 -12.11
N ILE A 111 -34.52 7.01 -11.58
CA ILE A 111 -35.04 7.78 -10.44
C ILE A 111 -34.11 7.62 -9.23
N ILE A 112 -33.72 6.38 -8.90
CA ILE A 112 -32.78 6.12 -7.82
C ILE A 112 -31.46 6.87 -8.06
N TYR A 113 -30.91 6.82 -9.28
CA TYR A 113 -29.67 7.51 -9.63
C TYR A 113 -29.74 9.03 -9.37
N PHE A 114 -30.80 9.69 -9.85
CA PHE A 114 -30.95 11.14 -9.71
C PHE A 114 -31.19 11.57 -8.27
N LEU A 115 -32.06 10.86 -7.54
CA LEU A 115 -32.36 11.19 -6.15
C LEU A 115 -31.14 11.00 -5.23
N ARG A 116 -30.29 10.00 -5.49
CA ARG A 116 -29.01 9.83 -4.77
C ARG A 116 -28.04 11.00 -4.96
N ARG A 117 -28.25 11.82 -5.98
CA ARG A 117 -27.48 13.03 -6.29
C ARG A 117 -28.27 14.31 -6.03
N GLU A 118 -29.36 14.21 -5.26
CA GLU A 118 -30.18 15.34 -4.85
C GLU A 118 -30.83 16.09 -6.02
N ASN A 119 -30.97 15.44 -7.19
CA ASN A 119 -31.58 16.02 -8.39
C ASN A 119 -33.05 15.57 -8.51
N ILE A 120 -33.93 16.28 -7.80
CA ILE A 120 -35.38 16.00 -7.78
C ILE A 120 -36.01 16.25 -9.15
N ASP A 121 -35.61 17.32 -9.84
CA ASP A 121 -36.20 17.73 -11.12
C ASP A 121 -36.03 16.65 -12.20
N ASP A 122 -34.82 16.12 -12.37
CA ASP A 122 -34.60 15.07 -13.38
C ASP A 122 -35.28 13.74 -13.00
N ALA A 123 -35.39 13.43 -11.70
CA ALA A 123 -36.15 12.27 -11.24
C ALA A 123 -37.66 12.42 -11.54
N LEU A 124 -38.23 13.60 -11.32
CA LEU A 124 -39.62 13.92 -11.69
C LEU A 124 -39.82 13.83 -13.21
N ARG A 125 -38.86 14.33 -14.00
CA ARG A 125 -38.90 14.20 -15.46
C ARG A 125 -38.90 12.74 -15.91
N VAL A 126 -38.16 11.84 -15.24
CA VAL A 126 -38.23 10.40 -15.51
C VAL A 126 -39.64 9.87 -15.19
N LYS A 127 -40.19 10.19 -14.00
CA LYS A 127 -41.55 9.81 -13.60
C LYS A 127 -42.59 10.22 -14.65
N GLU A 128 -42.61 11.50 -15.01
CA GLU A 128 -43.60 12.10 -15.90
C GLU A 128 -43.46 11.62 -17.34
N LYS A 129 -42.23 11.58 -17.89
CA LYS A 129 -42.04 11.30 -19.31
C LYS A 129 -42.12 9.82 -19.66
N PHE A 130 -42.01 8.94 -18.68
CA PHE A 130 -42.17 7.49 -18.86
C PHE A 130 -43.44 6.95 -18.20
N ASN A 131 -44.33 7.81 -17.71
CA ASN A 131 -45.64 7.47 -17.15
C ASN A 131 -45.60 6.33 -16.12
N LEU A 132 -44.62 6.36 -15.21
CA LEU A 132 -44.41 5.26 -14.26
C LEU A 132 -45.58 5.15 -13.27
N PRO A 133 -46.08 3.93 -12.98
CA PRO A 133 -47.03 3.69 -11.90
C PRO A 133 -46.47 4.17 -10.56
N ASP A 134 -47.34 4.72 -9.70
CA ASP A 134 -46.92 5.25 -8.40
C ASP A 134 -46.29 4.16 -7.52
N GLU A 135 -46.66 2.88 -7.68
CA GLU A 135 -46.03 1.78 -6.95
C GLU A 135 -44.52 1.66 -7.26
N ILE A 136 -44.14 1.80 -8.53
CA ILE A 136 -42.75 1.71 -8.99
C ILE A 136 -41.98 2.95 -8.53
N VAL A 137 -42.61 4.12 -8.66
CA VAL A 137 -42.06 5.40 -8.21
C VAL A 137 -41.80 5.37 -6.71
N HIS A 138 -42.77 4.93 -5.91
CA HIS A 138 -42.63 4.83 -4.47
C HIS A 138 -41.55 3.81 -4.09
N GLU A 139 -41.42 2.68 -4.78
CA GLU A 139 -40.32 1.75 -4.53
C GLU A 139 -38.95 2.36 -4.86
N ALA A 140 -38.83 3.10 -5.96
CA ALA A 140 -37.63 3.85 -6.32
C ALA A 140 -37.27 4.89 -5.26
N THR A 141 -38.25 5.70 -4.86
CA THR A 141 -38.14 6.75 -3.85
C THR A 141 -37.76 6.16 -2.49
N LYS A 142 -38.38 5.06 -2.07
CA LYS A 142 -38.01 4.29 -0.87
C LYS A 142 -36.53 3.93 -0.88
N ASN A 143 -36.04 3.35 -1.99
CA ASN A 143 -34.64 2.95 -2.13
C ASN A 143 -33.66 4.13 -2.14
N ALA A 144 -34.04 5.25 -2.73
CA ALA A 144 -33.25 6.47 -2.74
C ALA A 144 -33.18 7.12 -1.35
N ILE A 145 -34.32 7.24 -0.65
CA ILE A 145 -34.40 7.76 0.71
C ILE A 145 -33.55 6.90 1.65
N ILE A 146 -33.65 5.56 1.57
CA ILE A 146 -32.76 4.67 2.31
C ILE A 146 -31.30 5.02 2.01
N TYR A 147 -30.89 5.13 0.75
CA TYR A 147 -29.50 5.49 0.43
C TYR A 147 -29.07 6.84 1.06
N LEU A 148 -29.92 7.86 0.97
CA LEU A 148 -29.62 9.19 1.51
C LEU A 148 -29.50 9.18 3.03
N LEU A 149 -30.39 8.43 3.71
CA LEU A 149 -30.31 8.21 5.15
C LEU A 149 -28.97 7.61 5.58
N LEU A 150 -28.45 6.64 4.81
CA LEU A 150 -27.18 5.96 5.11
C LEU A 150 -25.94 6.79 4.76
N ASN A 151 -26.06 7.80 3.88
CA ASN A 151 -24.93 8.59 3.37
C ASN A 151 -24.95 10.07 3.81
N GLY A 152 -25.86 10.45 4.71
CA GLY A 152 -25.91 11.79 5.30
C GLY A 152 -26.64 12.87 4.48
N GLY A 153 -27.26 12.50 3.36
CA GLY A 153 -28.08 13.40 2.53
C GLY A 153 -29.49 13.60 3.11
N LEU A 154 -29.58 13.89 4.41
CA LEU A 154 -30.85 13.89 5.15
C LEU A 154 -31.69 15.13 4.90
N ASP A 155 -31.04 16.24 4.57
CA ASP A 155 -31.68 17.56 4.48
C ASP A 155 -32.64 17.64 3.27
N ILE A 156 -32.42 16.84 2.22
CA ILE A 156 -33.26 16.78 1.01
C ILE A 156 -34.46 15.81 1.13
N VAL A 157 -34.47 14.94 2.15
CA VAL A 157 -35.49 13.88 2.28
C VAL A 157 -36.92 14.44 2.36
N PRO A 158 -37.22 15.53 3.11
CA PRO A 158 -38.55 16.13 3.13
C PRO A 158 -39.01 16.59 1.74
N GLU A 159 -38.12 17.23 0.97
CA GLU A 159 -38.41 17.72 -0.38
C GLU A 159 -38.70 16.56 -1.34
N ILE A 160 -37.95 15.46 -1.24
CA ILE A 160 -38.21 14.23 -2.01
C ILE A 160 -39.58 13.65 -1.65
N LYS A 161 -39.92 13.60 -0.36
CA LYS A 161 -41.22 13.05 0.08
C LYS A 161 -42.38 13.88 -0.44
N GLU A 162 -42.27 15.20 -0.40
CA GLU A 162 -43.25 16.13 -0.95
C GLU A 162 -43.37 15.98 -2.48
N ALA A 163 -42.24 16.04 -3.20
CA ALA A 163 -42.20 15.96 -4.66
C ALA A 163 -42.81 14.66 -5.21
N PHE A 164 -42.63 13.55 -4.50
CA PHE A 164 -43.11 12.23 -4.93
C PHE A 164 -44.39 11.76 -4.22
N ASN A 165 -45.02 12.60 -3.39
CA ASN A 165 -46.16 12.23 -2.53
C ASN A 165 -45.91 10.92 -1.75
N PHE A 166 -44.69 10.74 -1.25
CA PHE A 166 -44.24 9.48 -0.68
C PHE A 166 -44.76 9.28 0.76
N PRO A 167 -45.54 8.22 1.03
CA PRO A 167 -46.18 8.02 2.33
C PRO A 167 -45.20 7.57 3.42
N ASP A 168 -45.37 8.11 4.63
CA ASP A 168 -44.51 7.84 5.79
C ASP A 168 -44.51 6.35 6.18
N GLU A 169 -45.65 5.67 6.02
CA GLU A 169 -45.84 4.27 6.37
C GLU A 169 -44.91 3.33 5.58
N MET A 170 -44.44 3.73 4.40
CA MET A 170 -43.51 2.92 3.59
C MET A 170 -42.11 2.87 4.17
N LEU A 171 -41.70 3.89 4.94
CA LEU A 171 -40.44 3.88 5.70
C LEU A 171 -40.56 3.05 6.98
N SER A 172 -41.77 2.84 7.47
CA SER A 172 -42.06 2.01 8.65
C SER A 172 -42.17 0.51 8.34
N SER A 173 -41.70 0.03 7.18
CA SER A 173 -41.72 -1.40 6.86
C SER A 173 -40.59 -2.18 7.56
N PRO A 174 -40.82 -3.43 8.03
CA PRO A 174 -39.81 -4.23 8.74
C PRO A 174 -38.48 -4.39 7.98
N GLU A 175 -38.55 -4.41 6.65
CA GLU A 175 -37.38 -4.45 5.76
C GLU A 175 -36.51 -3.19 5.88
N VAL A 176 -37.12 -2.01 5.90
CA VAL A 176 -36.41 -0.73 6.08
C VAL A 176 -35.81 -0.68 7.48
N TYR A 177 -36.59 -1.09 8.48
CA TYR A 177 -36.13 -1.19 9.87
C TYR A 177 -34.87 -2.04 10.01
N ALA A 178 -34.86 -3.25 9.45
CA ALA A 178 -33.71 -4.14 9.52
C ALA A 178 -32.46 -3.51 8.87
N ARG A 179 -32.62 -2.96 7.66
CA ARG A 179 -31.52 -2.36 6.91
C ARG A 179 -30.95 -1.11 7.57
N VAL A 180 -31.81 -0.24 8.11
CA VAL A 180 -31.38 0.97 8.82
C VAL A 180 -30.80 0.62 10.19
N LYS A 181 -31.31 -0.41 10.88
CA LYS A 181 -30.73 -0.89 12.15
C LYS A 181 -29.27 -1.30 11.97
N ASP A 182 -28.97 -2.11 10.96
CA ASP A 182 -27.62 -2.58 10.67
C ASP A 182 -26.65 -1.42 10.40
N GLU A 183 -27.12 -0.37 9.70
CA GLU A 183 -26.31 0.82 9.46
C GLU A 183 -26.16 1.69 10.71
N ILE A 184 -27.21 1.87 11.52
CA ILE A 184 -27.09 2.57 12.80
C ILE A 184 -26.02 1.89 13.66
N ILE A 185 -26.00 0.56 13.71
CA ILE A 185 -24.95 -0.21 14.39
C ILE A 185 -23.56 0.10 13.81
N SER A 186 -23.43 0.12 12.48
CA SER A 186 -22.18 0.48 11.79
C SER A 186 -21.70 1.89 12.13
N LEU A 187 -22.58 2.88 11.99
CA LEU A 187 -22.30 4.30 12.25
C LEU A 187 -21.96 4.57 13.72
N LEU A 188 -22.68 3.93 14.65
CA LEU A 188 -22.40 4.03 16.08
C LEU A 188 -21.00 3.52 16.41
N ARG A 189 -20.61 2.35 15.89
CA ARG A 189 -19.27 1.76 16.14
C ARG A 189 -18.11 2.67 15.74
N VAL A 190 -18.32 3.57 14.77
CA VAL A 190 -17.31 4.55 14.31
C VAL A 190 -17.53 5.96 14.87
N GLY A 191 -18.54 6.16 15.71
CA GLY A 191 -18.79 7.42 16.42
C GLY A 191 -19.59 8.47 15.65
N TYR A 192 -20.31 8.14 14.57
CA TYR A 192 -21.12 9.10 13.80
C TYR A 192 -22.50 9.38 14.40
N ILE A 193 -22.52 9.86 15.65
CA ILE A 193 -23.76 10.08 16.41
C ILE A 193 -24.69 11.15 15.82
N ASP A 194 -24.14 12.18 15.19
CA ASP A 194 -24.96 13.25 14.60
C ASP A 194 -25.79 12.71 13.43
N ILE A 195 -25.22 11.81 12.61
CA ILE A 195 -25.94 11.14 11.52
C ILE A 195 -27.01 10.22 12.11
N VAL A 196 -26.68 9.42 13.13
CA VAL A 196 -27.64 8.53 13.80
C VAL A 196 -28.81 9.31 14.39
N SER A 197 -28.55 10.48 14.98
CA SER A 197 -29.58 11.37 15.55
C SER A 197 -30.52 11.88 14.46
N LYS A 198 -29.98 12.36 13.34
CA LYS A 198 -30.79 12.79 12.20
C LYS A 198 -31.58 11.63 11.57
N ILE A 199 -31.03 10.41 11.50
CA ILE A 199 -31.76 9.22 11.04
C ILE A 199 -32.91 8.90 11.99
N LYS A 200 -32.67 8.95 13.32
CA LYS A 200 -33.70 8.74 14.36
C LYS A 200 -34.86 9.71 14.18
N GLU A 201 -34.57 10.99 13.97
CA GLU A 201 -35.57 12.04 13.74
C GLU A 201 -36.33 11.82 12.43
N ALA A 202 -35.62 11.53 11.33
CA ALA A 202 -36.22 11.37 10.01
C ALA A 202 -37.16 10.16 9.90
N LEU A 203 -36.89 9.09 10.65
CA LEU A 203 -37.66 7.84 10.61
C LEU A 203 -38.57 7.64 11.83
N ASN A 204 -38.53 8.57 12.80
CA ASN A 204 -39.30 8.51 14.04
C ASN A 204 -39.21 7.15 14.74
N PHE A 205 -37.99 6.63 14.92
CA PHE A 205 -37.78 5.31 15.50
C PHE A 205 -38.22 5.24 16.96
N SER A 206 -38.95 4.18 17.30
CA SER A 206 -39.32 3.87 18.69
C SER A 206 -38.09 3.60 19.54
N ASP A 207 -38.11 4.02 20.80
CA ASP A 207 -37.02 3.77 21.75
C ASP A 207 -36.77 2.27 21.99
N GLU A 208 -37.74 1.39 21.71
CA GLU A 208 -37.59 -0.07 21.79
C GLU A 208 -36.50 -0.61 20.84
N MET A 209 -36.40 -0.09 19.61
CA MET A 209 -35.37 -0.50 18.64
C MET A 209 -33.97 -0.05 19.10
N LEU A 210 -33.89 1.16 19.64
CA LEU A 210 -32.62 1.74 20.12
C LEU A 210 -32.14 1.09 21.43
N SER A 211 -33.06 0.44 22.15
CA SER A 211 -32.78 -0.32 23.36
C SER A 211 -32.38 -1.78 23.08
N SER A 212 -32.18 -2.17 21.82
CA SER A 212 -31.76 -3.54 21.51
C SER A 212 -30.31 -3.80 21.98
N PRO A 213 -29.97 -5.03 22.39
CA PRO A 213 -28.62 -5.36 22.84
C PRO A 213 -27.54 -5.03 21.80
N GLU A 214 -27.83 -5.22 20.52
CA GLU A 214 -26.87 -4.96 19.44
C GLU A 214 -26.57 -3.47 19.27
N VAL A 215 -27.59 -2.61 19.41
CA VAL A 215 -27.45 -1.16 19.32
C VAL A 215 -26.73 -0.62 20.57
N TYR A 216 -27.04 -1.18 21.74
CA TYR A 216 -26.35 -0.87 22.99
C TYR A 216 -24.84 -1.15 22.91
N GLU A 217 -24.45 -2.35 22.45
CA GLU A 217 -23.03 -2.69 22.28
C GLU A 217 -22.37 -1.83 21.20
N ALA A 218 -23.07 -1.49 20.12
CA ALA A 218 -22.56 -0.59 19.09
C ALA A 218 -22.31 0.84 19.62
N ALA A 219 -23.21 1.36 20.47
CA ALA A 219 -23.02 2.66 21.12
C ALA A 219 -21.82 2.64 22.08
N LYS A 220 -21.64 1.54 22.82
CA LYS A 220 -20.45 1.31 23.66
C LYS A 220 -19.15 1.28 22.83
N ASP A 221 -19.15 0.55 21.72
CA ASP A 221 -18.04 0.54 20.75
C ASP A 221 -17.73 1.94 20.22
N GLY A 222 -18.78 2.70 19.88
CA GLY A 222 -18.68 4.09 19.45
C GLY A 222 -18.04 5.02 20.45
N ILE A 223 -18.40 4.87 21.73
CA ILE A 223 -17.76 5.60 22.82
C ILE A 223 -16.28 5.22 22.91
N MET A 224 -15.94 3.93 22.86
CA MET A 224 -14.55 3.49 22.87
C MET A 224 -13.77 4.04 21.67
N HIS A 225 -14.35 4.02 20.47
CA HIS A 225 -13.75 4.58 19.27
C HIS A 225 -13.50 6.08 19.40
N SER A 226 -14.50 6.82 19.87
CA SER A 226 -14.45 8.28 20.03
C SER A 226 -13.42 8.66 21.09
N LEU A 227 -13.41 7.96 22.22
CA LEU A 227 -12.42 8.14 23.28
C LEU A 227 -11.01 7.87 22.76
N ARG A 228 -10.74 6.74 22.08
CA ARG A 228 -9.41 6.41 21.50
C ARG A 228 -8.85 7.50 20.58
N ASN A 229 -9.72 8.26 19.92
CA ASN A 229 -9.34 9.34 19.01
C ASN A 229 -9.43 10.74 19.64
N GLY A 230 -9.79 10.84 20.92
CA GLY A 230 -9.90 12.11 21.64
C GLY A 230 -11.13 12.96 21.29
N TYR A 231 -12.20 12.35 20.77
CA TYR A 231 -13.49 13.01 20.46
C TYR A 231 -14.49 12.83 21.61
N THR A 232 -14.41 13.74 22.57
CA THR A 232 -15.04 13.57 23.89
C THR A 232 -16.47 14.08 23.90
N ASP A 233 -16.72 15.15 23.17
CA ASP A 233 -18.03 15.66 22.78
C ASP A 233 -18.86 14.58 22.09
N ILE A 234 -18.28 13.85 21.14
CA ILE A 234 -18.95 12.75 20.45
C ILE A 234 -19.28 11.60 21.42
N ALA A 235 -18.31 11.18 22.25
CA ALA A 235 -18.54 10.13 23.25
C ALA A 235 -19.67 10.49 24.23
N LEU A 236 -19.76 11.76 24.63
CA LEU A 236 -20.84 12.26 25.50
C LEU A 236 -22.19 12.28 24.79
N LYS A 237 -22.24 12.78 23.54
CA LYS A 237 -23.45 12.74 22.73
C LYS A 237 -23.98 11.32 22.59
N ILE A 238 -23.11 10.32 22.37
CA ILE A 238 -23.51 8.90 22.31
C ILE A 238 -24.05 8.45 23.67
N LYS A 239 -23.35 8.75 24.76
CA LYS A 239 -23.78 8.41 26.12
C LYS A 239 -25.17 8.95 26.43
N GLU A 240 -25.41 10.21 26.12
CA GLU A 240 -26.69 10.92 26.36
C GLU A 240 -27.79 10.37 25.45
N ALA A 241 -27.53 10.24 24.15
CA ALA A 241 -28.52 9.78 23.17
C ALA A 241 -29.04 8.36 23.44
N PHE A 242 -28.22 7.51 24.05
CA PHE A 242 -28.55 6.12 24.37
C PHE A 242 -28.73 5.86 25.87
N ASN A 243 -28.76 6.91 26.70
CA ASN A 243 -28.95 6.86 28.15
C ASN A 243 -28.06 5.79 28.84
N LEU A 244 -26.78 5.73 28.44
CA LEU A 244 -25.87 4.68 28.90
C LEU A 244 -25.42 4.95 30.35
N SER A 245 -25.40 3.89 31.17
CA SER A 245 -25.08 4.00 32.60
C SER A 245 -23.62 4.38 32.85
N ASP A 246 -23.38 5.28 33.80
CA ASP A 246 -22.03 5.63 34.28
C ASP A 246 -21.18 4.42 34.70
N LYS A 247 -21.84 3.33 35.12
CA LYS A 247 -21.16 2.09 35.52
C LYS A 247 -20.30 1.49 34.39
N MET A 248 -20.64 1.75 33.13
CA MET A 248 -19.87 1.26 31.99
C MET A 248 -18.44 1.82 31.95
N PHE A 249 -18.22 3.05 32.42
CA PHE A 249 -16.91 3.70 32.39
C PHE A 249 -15.92 3.07 33.37
N TYR A 250 -16.38 2.17 34.25
CA TYR A 250 -15.50 1.38 35.10
C TYR A 250 -14.93 0.13 34.40
N SER A 251 -15.41 -0.22 33.19
CA SER A 251 -14.92 -1.38 32.46
C SER A 251 -13.45 -1.19 32.02
N PRO A 252 -12.62 -2.25 32.07
CA PRO A 252 -11.22 -2.16 31.66
C PRO A 252 -11.04 -1.63 30.24
N GLU A 253 -11.93 -2.00 29.31
CA GLU A 253 -11.85 -1.67 27.89
C GLU A 253 -12.10 -0.18 27.63
N ILE A 254 -13.05 0.42 28.34
CA ILE A 254 -13.34 1.85 28.22
C ILE A 254 -12.24 2.68 28.88
N LYS A 255 -11.67 2.20 29.99
CA LYS A 255 -10.48 2.83 30.60
C LYS A 255 -9.28 2.81 29.67
N GLU A 256 -9.04 1.69 28.99
CA GLU A 256 -7.97 1.58 28.00
C GLU A 256 -8.22 2.50 26.80
N ALA A 257 -9.45 2.54 26.28
CA ALA A 257 -9.84 3.43 25.19
C ALA A 257 -9.62 4.90 25.56
N PHE A 258 -10.01 5.29 26.77
CA PHE A 258 -9.76 6.62 27.32
C PHE A 258 -8.26 6.92 27.37
N LEU A 259 -7.43 5.98 27.88
CA LEU A 259 -5.99 6.17 28.00
C LEU A 259 -5.31 6.34 26.63
N MET A 260 -5.74 5.57 25.63
CA MET A 260 -5.26 5.75 24.25
C MET A 260 -5.64 7.13 23.70
N GLY A 261 -6.88 7.57 23.95
CA GLY A 261 -7.37 8.91 23.62
C GLY A 261 -6.58 10.03 24.25
N PHE A 262 -6.31 9.88 25.54
CA PHE A 262 -5.46 10.77 26.31
C PHE A 262 -4.07 10.89 25.67
N MET A 263 -3.42 9.76 25.36
CA MET A 263 -2.14 9.74 24.67
C MET A 263 -2.22 10.39 23.28
N PHE A 264 -3.33 10.19 22.56
CA PHE A 264 -3.57 10.80 21.25
C PHE A 264 -3.72 12.34 21.34
N CYS A 265 -4.49 12.85 22.30
CA CYS A 265 -4.65 14.29 22.54
C CYS A 265 -3.33 14.96 22.90
N LEU A 266 -2.53 14.32 23.78
CA LEU A 266 -1.17 14.74 24.07
C LEU A 266 -0.28 14.71 22.82
N ALA A 267 -0.39 13.67 22.00
CA ALA A 267 0.44 13.47 20.83
C ALA A 267 0.12 14.41 19.65
N ARG A 268 -1.13 14.86 19.45
CA ARG A 268 -1.52 15.61 18.25
C ARG A 268 -1.97 17.03 18.46
N LYS A 269 -2.60 17.37 19.59
CA LYS A 269 -3.29 18.66 19.76
C LYS A 269 -2.73 19.53 20.88
N ASN A 270 -1.86 18.99 21.73
CA ASN A 270 -1.33 19.66 22.93
C ASN A 270 -2.43 20.26 23.83
N ASP A 271 -3.60 19.63 23.81
CA ASP A 271 -4.85 20.16 24.37
C ASP A 271 -5.12 19.47 25.72
N VAL A 272 -4.41 19.95 26.74
CA VAL A 272 -4.48 19.43 28.12
C VAL A 272 -5.81 19.81 28.79
N GLU A 273 -6.46 20.88 28.33
CA GLU A 273 -7.76 21.31 28.85
C GLU A 273 -8.87 20.31 28.48
N LYS A 274 -8.88 19.82 27.23
CA LYS A 274 -9.79 18.75 26.82
C LYS A 274 -9.65 17.50 27.66
N ILE A 275 -8.43 17.15 28.09
CA ILE A 275 -8.15 15.99 28.95
C ILE A 275 -8.87 16.11 30.30
N PHE A 276 -8.88 17.31 30.89
CA PHE A 276 -9.58 17.58 32.15
C PHE A 276 -11.09 17.52 31.97
N GLU A 277 -11.58 18.05 30.84
CA GLU A 277 -12.99 17.94 30.48
C GLU A 277 -13.45 16.47 30.38
N ILE A 278 -12.63 15.57 29.83
CA ILE A 278 -12.97 14.13 29.80
C ILE A 278 -12.96 13.53 31.20
N LYS A 279 -11.96 13.85 32.02
CA LYS A 279 -11.88 13.32 33.39
C LYS A 279 -13.14 13.69 34.19
N GLU A 280 -13.51 14.97 34.16
CA GLU A 280 -14.65 15.48 34.93
C GLU A 280 -15.97 14.94 34.40
N LYS A 281 -16.21 15.01 33.09
CA LYS A 281 -17.50 14.61 32.50
C LYS A 281 -17.78 13.12 32.55
N PHE A 282 -16.74 12.28 32.67
CA PHE A 282 -16.87 10.83 32.79
C PHE A 282 -16.64 10.29 34.21
N GLY A 283 -16.41 11.16 35.21
CA GLY A 283 -16.31 10.78 36.61
C GLY A 283 -15.16 9.81 36.93
N ILE A 284 -14.06 9.91 36.19
CA ILE A 284 -12.92 8.98 36.31
C ILE A 284 -11.95 9.49 37.39
N SER A 285 -11.61 8.64 38.37
CA SER A 285 -10.67 9.01 39.44
C SER A 285 -9.23 9.13 38.94
N ASP A 286 -8.40 9.92 39.65
CA ASP A 286 -6.98 10.13 39.32
C ASP A 286 -6.17 8.82 39.26
N GLU A 287 -6.49 7.88 40.15
CA GLU A 287 -5.86 6.56 40.19
C GLU A 287 -6.29 5.65 39.03
N ALA A 288 -7.52 5.82 38.54
CA ALA A 288 -8.03 5.09 37.38
C ALA A 288 -7.50 5.63 36.04
N LEU A 289 -7.18 6.93 35.98
CA LEU A 289 -6.65 7.59 34.79
C LEU A 289 -5.16 7.28 34.55
N PHE A 290 -4.37 7.17 35.63
CA PHE A 290 -2.91 7.00 35.52
C PHE A 290 -2.36 5.91 36.45
N PRO A 291 -2.44 4.64 36.05
CA PRO A 291 -1.68 3.58 36.70
C PRO A 291 -0.18 3.94 36.73
N PRO A 292 0.57 3.59 37.78
CA PRO A 292 2.00 3.95 37.91
C PRO A 292 2.86 3.61 36.69
N THR A 293 2.51 2.54 35.97
CA THR A 293 3.16 2.10 34.73
C THR A 293 2.98 3.06 33.55
N HIS A 294 1.88 3.81 33.50
CA HIS A 294 1.55 4.73 32.40
C HIS A 294 1.99 6.17 32.69
N ARG A 295 2.13 6.56 33.96
CA ARG A 295 2.66 7.89 34.37
C ARG A 295 4.01 8.19 33.71
N ARG A 296 4.92 7.20 33.69
CA ARG A 296 6.25 7.35 33.07
C ARG A 296 6.20 7.61 31.56
N VAL A 297 5.25 7.01 30.84
CA VAL A 297 5.09 7.20 29.38
C VAL A 297 4.61 8.61 29.05
N VAL A 298 3.65 9.11 29.84
CA VAL A 298 3.09 10.46 29.70
C VAL A 298 4.15 11.53 30.01
N ILE A 299 4.91 11.37 31.09
CA ILE A 299 6.04 12.25 31.44
C ILE A 299 7.07 12.30 30.30
N LYS A 300 7.42 11.15 29.73
CA LYS A 300 8.41 11.03 28.65
C LYS A 300 7.98 11.77 27.38
N GLN A 301 6.72 11.65 26.96
CA GLN A 301 6.19 12.35 25.78
C GLN A 301 6.11 13.87 25.97
N LEU A 302 5.80 14.33 27.18
CA LEU A 302 5.74 15.76 27.51
C LEU A 302 7.16 16.38 27.60
N LEU A 303 8.13 15.65 28.16
CA LEU A 303 9.55 16.03 28.19
C LEU A 303 10.14 16.13 26.79
N GLN A 304 9.87 15.17 25.90
CA GLN A 304 10.34 15.16 24.50
C GLN A 304 9.89 16.38 23.68
N ARG A 305 8.83 17.10 24.10
CA ARG A 305 8.26 18.24 23.37
C ARG A 305 8.67 19.60 23.93
N GLN A 306 9.59 19.64 24.89
CA GLN A 306 10.00 20.86 25.60
C GLN A 306 8.83 21.65 26.23
N ALA A 307 7.72 20.97 26.54
CA ALA A 307 6.54 21.58 27.16
C ALA A 307 6.69 21.71 28.69
N TYR A 308 7.85 22.19 29.17
CA TYR A 308 8.22 22.21 30.60
C TYR A 308 7.22 22.98 31.50
N GLN A 309 6.60 24.04 30.98
CA GLN A 309 5.54 24.80 31.68
C GLN A 309 4.27 23.95 31.90
N GLN A 310 3.94 23.08 30.96
CA GLN A 310 2.80 22.15 31.05
C GLN A 310 3.15 20.91 31.86
N LEU A 311 4.41 20.46 31.78
CA LEU A 311 4.96 19.39 32.60
C LEU A 311 4.74 19.71 34.08
N ARG A 312 5.03 20.94 34.51
CA ARG A 312 4.88 21.37 35.91
C ARG A 312 3.43 21.33 36.41
N LYS A 313 2.48 21.82 35.59
CA LYS A 313 1.03 21.73 35.88
C LYS A 313 0.57 20.27 35.94
N ILE A 314 1.03 19.44 35.01
CA ILE A 314 0.66 18.02 34.95
C ILE A 314 1.33 17.25 36.11
N THR A 315 2.55 17.55 36.51
CA THR A 315 3.27 16.85 37.59
C THR A 315 2.73 17.19 38.98
N GLU A 316 2.33 18.45 39.20
CA GLU A 316 1.59 18.85 40.42
C GLU A 316 0.27 18.10 40.54
N ILE A 317 -0.43 17.88 39.42
CA ILE A 317 -1.75 17.24 39.39
C ILE A 317 -1.65 15.70 39.45
N LEU A 318 -0.62 15.10 38.87
CA LEU A 318 -0.42 13.65 38.82
C LEU A 318 0.33 13.08 40.04
N GLY A 319 0.76 13.94 40.97
CA GLY A 319 1.56 13.56 42.13
C GLY A 319 2.90 12.93 41.74
N ILE A 320 3.48 13.36 40.63
CA ILE A 320 4.75 12.86 40.11
C ILE A 320 5.88 13.62 40.80
N THR A 321 6.83 12.88 41.35
CA THR A 321 7.96 13.49 42.08
C THR A 321 9.02 14.03 41.14
N ASP A 322 9.73 15.09 41.53
CA ASP A 322 10.86 15.65 40.75
C ASP A 322 11.95 14.59 40.45
N GLY A 323 12.10 13.59 41.33
CA GLY A 323 13.02 12.46 41.13
C GLY A 323 12.62 11.51 39.98
N GLU A 324 11.33 11.33 39.72
CA GLU A 324 10.85 10.52 38.59
C GLU A 324 11.04 11.23 37.24
N ILE A 325 10.91 12.56 37.24
CA ILE A 325 11.16 13.40 36.06
C ILE A 325 12.65 13.32 35.70
N GLN A 326 13.54 13.51 36.68
CA GLN A 326 15.00 13.44 36.48
C GLN A 326 15.47 12.06 36.00
N GLY A 327 14.85 10.97 36.46
CA GLY A 327 15.18 9.62 36.02
C GLY A 327 14.81 9.33 34.55
N ILE A 328 13.74 9.93 34.04
CA ILE A 328 13.29 9.78 32.64
C ILE A 328 14.07 10.72 31.70
N ASP A 329 14.39 11.92 32.16
CA ASP A 329 15.22 12.88 31.41
C ASP A 329 16.62 12.29 31.15
N ALA A 330 17.20 11.61 32.14
CA ALA A 330 18.48 10.91 32.02
C ALA A 330 18.46 9.69 31.05
N GLU A 331 17.30 9.12 30.78
CA GLU A 331 17.13 7.99 29.85
C GLU A 331 16.87 8.47 28.40
N LEU A 332 16.21 9.64 28.25
CA LEU A 332 16.04 10.34 26.98
C LEU A 332 17.33 11.03 26.52
N LEU A 333 18.10 11.63 27.44
CA LEU A 333 19.41 12.24 27.19
C LEU A 333 20.46 11.27 26.62
N LYS A 334 20.21 9.96 26.63
CA LYS A 334 21.08 8.96 25.99
C LYS A 334 20.84 8.80 24.48
N LEU A 335 19.70 9.26 23.97
CA LEU A 335 19.47 9.45 22.54
C LEU A 335 19.73 10.93 22.26
N ASP A 336 20.73 11.26 21.44
CA ASP A 336 21.06 12.65 21.20
C ASP A 336 20.00 13.30 20.32
N VAL A 337 19.00 13.91 20.96
CA VAL A 337 17.89 14.64 20.31
C VAL A 337 18.40 15.90 19.60
N SER A 338 19.65 16.31 19.85
CA SER A 338 20.27 17.52 19.31
C SER A 338 21.33 17.28 18.23
N ALA A 339 21.83 16.04 18.08
CA ALA A 339 22.87 15.74 17.09
C ALA A 339 22.31 15.67 15.67
N LYS A 340 22.86 16.54 14.80
CA LYS A 340 22.79 16.34 13.35
C LYS A 340 23.53 15.05 13.00
N ASP A 341 23.07 14.33 11.99
CA ASP A 341 23.79 13.20 11.41
C ASP A 341 25.21 13.66 11.02
N PRO A 342 26.28 13.18 11.68
CA PRO A 342 27.65 13.61 11.41
C PRO A 342 28.11 13.25 10.00
N TYR A 343 27.41 12.32 9.33
CA TYR A 343 27.72 11.88 7.98
C TYR A 343 26.81 12.51 6.92
N ALA A 344 25.88 13.41 7.26
CA ALA A 344 24.94 14.02 6.31
C ALA A 344 25.64 14.68 5.09
N GLU A 345 26.84 15.21 5.29
CA GLU A 345 27.66 15.86 4.26
C GLU A 345 28.89 15.03 3.85
N HIS A 346 28.92 13.73 4.20
CA HIS A 346 30.06 12.87 3.92
C HIS A 346 30.30 12.75 2.40
N GLU A 347 31.56 12.86 1.97
CA GLU A 347 31.92 12.89 0.55
C GLU A 347 31.50 11.62 -0.23
N TRP A 348 31.38 10.48 0.44
CA TRP A 348 30.93 9.23 -0.19
C TRP A 348 29.40 9.07 -0.25
N LEU A 349 28.62 9.96 0.39
CA LEU A 349 27.17 9.96 0.22
C LEU A 349 26.80 10.30 -1.21
N PHE A 350 25.88 9.51 -1.76
CA PHE A 350 25.41 9.64 -3.13
C PHE A 350 24.13 10.47 -3.20
N ASN A 351 24.29 11.79 -3.12
CA ASN A 351 23.19 12.75 -3.11
C ASN A 351 22.56 12.97 -4.51
N GLY A 352 21.49 13.76 -4.55
CA GLY A 352 20.72 14.01 -5.78
C GLY A 352 21.53 14.62 -6.93
N GLU A 353 22.51 15.47 -6.65
CA GLU A 353 23.39 16.06 -7.66
C GLU A 353 24.31 15.01 -8.28
N LYS A 354 24.96 14.19 -7.44
CA LYS A 354 25.81 13.09 -7.90
C LYS A 354 25.04 12.06 -8.73
N ILE A 355 23.79 11.78 -8.36
CA ILE A 355 22.89 10.91 -9.15
C ILE A 355 22.65 11.48 -10.55
N LYS A 356 22.31 12.77 -10.67
CA LYS A 356 22.09 13.41 -11.98
C LYS A 356 23.35 13.33 -12.84
N ARG A 357 24.50 13.66 -12.28
CA ARG A 357 25.81 13.60 -12.94
C ARG A 357 26.16 12.19 -13.39
N SER A 358 25.99 11.18 -12.53
CA SER A 358 26.30 9.79 -12.90
C SER A 358 25.41 9.26 -14.02
N VAL A 359 24.14 9.65 -14.07
CA VAL A 359 23.20 9.24 -15.12
C VAL A 359 23.60 9.84 -16.46
N LEU A 360 23.95 11.13 -16.50
CA LEU A 360 24.44 11.79 -17.72
C LEU A 360 25.73 11.12 -18.23
N LEU A 361 26.67 10.87 -17.32
CA LEU A 361 27.92 10.21 -17.64
C LEU A 361 27.71 8.79 -18.19
N ALA A 362 26.82 8.01 -17.57
CA ALA A 362 26.48 6.67 -18.03
C ALA A 362 25.92 6.70 -19.47
N LYS A 363 25.07 7.68 -19.79
CA LYS A 363 24.55 7.87 -21.16
C LYS A 363 25.65 8.21 -22.17
N VAL A 364 26.64 9.03 -21.80
CA VAL A 364 27.80 9.32 -22.65
C VAL A 364 28.65 8.07 -22.88
N LEU A 365 28.99 7.33 -21.82
CA LEU A 365 29.72 6.06 -21.96
C LEU A 365 28.94 5.04 -22.82
N ASN A 366 27.60 5.05 -22.68
CA ASN A 366 26.70 4.26 -23.50
C ASN A 366 26.63 4.73 -24.96
N GLY A 367 27.06 5.95 -25.27
CA GLY A 367 26.95 6.55 -26.60
C GLY A 367 25.53 7.01 -26.94
N GLU A 368 24.66 7.14 -25.94
CA GLU A 368 23.30 7.68 -26.08
C GLU A 368 23.29 9.22 -26.10
N LEU A 369 24.37 9.84 -25.63
CA LEU A 369 24.51 11.28 -25.47
C LEU A 369 25.90 11.71 -25.96
N GLY A 370 25.97 12.87 -26.60
CA GLY A 370 27.23 13.55 -26.88
C GLY A 370 27.89 14.06 -25.60
N ILE A 371 29.21 14.19 -25.62
CA ILE A 371 29.98 14.68 -24.47
C ILE A 371 29.73 16.17 -24.20
N GLU A 372 29.26 16.90 -25.20
CA GLU A 372 28.95 18.33 -25.14
C GLU A 372 27.94 18.65 -24.04
N GLN A 373 26.98 17.75 -23.80
CA GLN A 373 26.00 17.90 -22.73
C GLN A 373 26.61 17.71 -21.33
N VAL A 374 27.62 16.84 -21.19
CA VAL A 374 28.38 16.70 -19.94
C VAL A 374 29.22 17.94 -19.68
N VAL A 375 29.79 18.58 -20.71
CA VAL A 375 30.56 19.83 -20.55
C VAL A 375 29.68 20.94 -19.94
N LEU A 376 28.46 21.09 -20.45
CA LEU A 376 27.51 22.09 -19.96
C LEU A 376 27.05 21.81 -18.53
N ASP A 377 26.61 20.58 -18.23
CA ASP A 377 26.01 20.24 -16.93
C ASP A 377 27.04 20.08 -15.79
N PHE A 378 28.32 19.94 -16.12
CA PHE A 378 29.41 19.83 -15.15
C PHE A 378 30.27 21.10 -15.07
N GLU A 379 29.90 22.15 -15.80
CA GLU A 379 30.62 23.45 -15.82
C GLU A 379 32.12 23.28 -16.17
N ILE A 380 32.40 22.41 -17.14
CA ILE A 380 33.77 22.09 -17.57
C ILE A 380 34.25 23.16 -18.55
N ALA A 381 35.48 23.64 -18.39
CA ALA A 381 36.10 24.54 -19.34
C ALA A 381 36.31 23.84 -20.70
N GLU A 382 36.00 24.53 -21.81
CA GLU A 382 36.16 23.98 -23.16
C GLU A 382 37.60 23.52 -23.45
N SER A 383 38.59 24.13 -22.80
CA SER A 383 40.00 23.74 -22.86
C SER A 383 40.30 22.33 -22.34
N ASP A 384 39.47 21.79 -21.44
CA ASP A 384 39.67 20.47 -20.82
C ASP A 384 38.99 19.34 -21.60
N LEU A 385 38.19 19.68 -22.62
CA LEU A 385 37.40 18.75 -23.39
C LEU A 385 38.22 17.60 -24.02
N PRO A 386 39.41 17.83 -24.62
CA PRO A 386 40.22 16.74 -25.16
C PRO A 386 40.65 15.71 -24.09
N ARG A 387 41.01 16.19 -22.89
CA ARG A 387 41.43 15.33 -21.77
C ARG A 387 40.29 14.48 -21.25
N ILE A 388 39.10 15.07 -21.13
CA ILE A 388 37.91 14.35 -20.67
C ILE A 388 37.47 13.32 -21.72
N LYS A 389 37.50 13.66 -23.01
CA LYS A 389 37.25 12.68 -24.09
C LYS A 389 38.16 11.46 -23.95
N GLU A 390 39.44 11.69 -23.69
CA GLU A 390 40.42 10.62 -23.53
C GLU A 390 40.19 9.77 -22.27
N ALA A 391 39.89 10.40 -21.13
CA ALA A 391 39.55 9.69 -19.90
C ALA A 391 38.29 8.82 -20.06
N LEU A 392 37.24 9.35 -20.70
CA LEU A 392 36.01 8.61 -20.97
C LEU A 392 36.23 7.45 -21.96
N ARG A 393 37.10 7.65 -22.97
CA ARG A 393 37.51 6.58 -23.90
C ARG A 393 38.19 5.45 -23.12
N MET A 394 39.15 5.77 -22.26
CA MET A 394 39.84 4.78 -21.42
C MET A 394 38.86 4.03 -20.51
N ILE A 395 37.99 4.73 -19.78
CA ILE A 395 36.99 4.11 -18.89
C ILE A 395 36.11 3.14 -19.68
N LYS A 396 35.65 3.58 -20.86
CA LYS A 396 34.83 2.76 -21.75
C LYS A 396 35.56 1.48 -22.17
N GLU A 397 36.83 1.57 -22.55
CA GLU A 397 37.66 0.42 -22.93
C GLU A 397 37.87 -0.56 -21.76
N VAL A 398 38.09 -0.05 -20.54
CA VAL A 398 38.20 -0.90 -19.34
C VAL A 398 36.90 -1.66 -19.11
N VAL A 399 35.75 -0.96 -19.13
CA VAL A 399 34.43 -1.59 -18.93
C VAL A 399 34.19 -2.68 -19.95
N TYR A 400 34.46 -2.43 -21.24
CA TYR A 400 34.31 -3.45 -22.28
C TYR A 400 35.23 -4.65 -22.06
N ARG A 401 36.51 -4.41 -21.79
CA ARG A 401 37.49 -5.49 -21.58
C ARG A 401 37.08 -6.39 -20.42
N LYS A 402 36.61 -5.80 -19.32
CA LYS A 402 36.13 -6.55 -18.14
C LYS A 402 34.81 -7.24 -18.40
N TYR A 403 33.89 -6.59 -19.11
CA TYR A 403 32.61 -7.18 -19.49
C TYR A 403 32.80 -8.42 -20.38
N SER A 404 33.72 -8.41 -21.35
CA SER A 404 34.01 -9.61 -22.16
C SER A 404 34.57 -10.78 -21.36
N VAL A 405 35.27 -10.52 -20.25
CA VAL A 405 35.66 -11.58 -19.29
C VAL A 405 34.42 -12.07 -18.55
N PHE A 406 33.61 -11.16 -18.04
CA PHE A 406 32.39 -11.47 -17.31
C PHE A 406 31.41 -12.32 -18.12
N GLU A 407 31.19 -12.00 -19.39
CA GLU A 407 30.34 -12.79 -20.29
C GLU A 407 30.81 -14.23 -20.41
N ARG A 408 32.12 -14.45 -20.56
CA ARG A 408 32.71 -15.79 -20.63
C ARG A 408 32.54 -16.53 -19.30
N GLU A 409 32.73 -15.85 -18.18
CA GLU A 409 32.54 -16.45 -16.85
C GLU A 409 31.08 -16.82 -16.58
N ILE A 410 30.10 -15.97 -16.96
CA ILE A 410 28.67 -16.29 -16.90
C ILE A 410 28.36 -17.51 -17.78
N THR A 411 28.85 -17.49 -19.03
CA THR A 411 28.62 -18.58 -20.00
C THR A 411 29.10 -19.92 -19.45
N ASN A 412 30.29 -19.92 -18.85
CA ASN A 412 30.93 -21.12 -18.32
C ASN A 412 30.53 -21.48 -16.88
N SER A 413 29.75 -20.64 -16.20
CA SER A 413 29.37 -20.88 -14.80
C SER A 413 28.47 -22.11 -14.69
N PRO A 414 28.77 -23.08 -13.82
CA PRO A 414 27.89 -24.21 -13.54
C PRO A 414 26.76 -23.86 -12.57
N HIS A 415 26.82 -22.68 -11.92
CA HIS A 415 25.87 -22.25 -10.89
C HIS A 415 24.74 -21.36 -11.42
N ILE A 416 24.80 -20.97 -12.70
CA ILE A 416 23.76 -20.17 -13.36
C ILE A 416 23.03 -21.10 -14.35
N SER A 417 21.70 -21.10 -14.33
CA SER A 417 20.92 -21.94 -15.25
C SER A 417 21.06 -21.44 -16.71
N GLU A 418 20.96 -22.34 -17.69
CA GLU A 418 21.08 -21.95 -19.12
C GLU A 418 20.06 -20.88 -19.54
N ILE A 419 18.84 -20.95 -19.00
CA ILE A 419 17.79 -19.98 -19.30
C ILE A 419 18.14 -18.61 -18.70
N GLU A 420 18.70 -18.59 -17.48
CA GLU A 420 19.14 -17.35 -16.84
C GLU A 420 20.38 -16.76 -17.53
N LYS A 421 21.34 -17.59 -17.97
CA LYS A 421 22.49 -17.16 -18.79
C LYS A 421 22.01 -16.40 -20.03
N HIS A 422 21.02 -16.95 -20.74
CA HIS A 422 20.43 -16.26 -21.89
C HIS A 422 19.79 -14.92 -21.48
N SER A 423 19.10 -14.85 -20.35
CA SER A 423 18.52 -13.58 -19.87
C SER A 423 19.57 -12.54 -19.46
N LEU A 424 20.70 -12.96 -18.91
CA LEU A 424 21.78 -12.08 -18.49
C LEU A 424 22.57 -11.54 -19.69
N LEU A 425 22.76 -12.37 -20.71
CA LEU A 425 23.62 -12.10 -21.88
C LEU A 425 22.85 -11.63 -23.13
N SER A 426 21.53 -11.75 -23.17
CA SER A 426 20.76 -11.32 -24.34
C SER A 426 20.72 -9.78 -24.48
N ALA A 427 21.00 -9.32 -25.69
CA ALA A 427 20.77 -7.96 -26.13
C ALA A 427 19.26 -7.77 -26.41
N GLY A 428 18.59 -6.86 -25.69
CA GLY A 428 17.21 -6.50 -26.03
C GLY A 428 17.16 -5.74 -27.35
N ASN A 429 16.11 -5.96 -28.18
CA ASN A 429 15.80 -5.29 -29.47
C ASN A 429 16.85 -4.28 -29.98
N GLY A 430 18.01 -4.78 -30.41
CA GLY A 430 19.06 -4.02 -31.10
C GLY A 430 20.00 -3.15 -30.24
N ARG A 431 20.04 -3.29 -28.91
CA ARG A 431 20.99 -2.58 -28.02
C ARG A 431 21.70 -3.53 -27.06
N ARG A 432 22.88 -3.11 -26.60
CA ARG A 432 23.80 -3.77 -25.63
C ARG A 432 23.05 -4.50 -24.50
N THR A 433 23.67 -5.52 -23.92
CA THR A 433 23.08 -6.32 -22.83
C THR A 433 22.75 -5.45 -21.61
N ALA A 434 21.76 -5.89 -20.82
CA ALA A 434 21.36 -5.19 -19.61
C ALA A 434 22.49 -5.14 -18.55
N LEU A 435 23.38 -6.14 -18.54
CA LEU A 435 24.53 -6.19 -17.64
C LEU A 435 25.63 -5.20 -18.02
N LEU A 436 25.91 -5.04 -19.31
CA LEU A 436 26.90 -4.05 -19.77
C LEU A 436 26.45 -2.63 -19.42
N ASN A 437 25.16 -2.31 -19.62
CA ASN A 437 24.62 -1.01 -19.22
C ASN A 437 24.73 -0.80 -17.69
N THR A 438 24.50 -1.85 -16.90
CA THR A 438 24.66 -1.81 -15.44
C THR A 438 26.11 -1.50 -15.06
N LEU A 439 27.10 -2.11 -15.72
CA LEU A 439 28.50 -1.79 -15.47
C LEU A 439 28.81 -0.32 -15.81
N PHE A 440 28.31 0.21 -16.93
CA PHE A 440 28.48 1.62 -17.25
C PHE A 440 27.85 2.54 -16.20
N GLU A 441 26.65 2.23 -15.71
CA GLU A 441 25.98 2.99 -14.65
C GLU A 441 26.77 2.97 -13.33
N LEU A 442 27.24 1.79 -12.89
CA LEU A 442 27.98 1.64 -11.65
C LEU A 442 29.38 2.25 -11.73
N THR A 443 30.07 2.11 -12.87
CA THR A 443 31.37 2.75 -13.10
C THR A 443 31.22 4.27 -13.15
N SER A 444 30.16 4.79 -13.78
CA SER A 444 29.86 6.23 -13.76
C SER A 444 29.61 6.74 -12.35
N ARG A 445 28.84 5.99 -11.56
CA ARG A 445 28.61 6.31 -10.14
C ARG A 445 29.91 6.33 -9.36
N LEU A 446 30.75 5.30 -9.51
CA LEU A 446 32.06 5.21 -8.86
C LEU A 446 32.93 6.43 -9.18
N PHE A 447 33.01 6.79 -10.47
CA PHE A 447 33.79 7.94 -10.94
C PHE A 447 33.33 9.28 -10.36
N ILE A 448 32.01 9.48 -10.25
CA ILE A 448 31.45 10.68 -9.63
C ILE A 448 31.65 10.70 -8.11
N GLN A 449 31.57 9.54 -7.45
CA GLN A 449 31.71 9.44 -5.99
C GLN A 449 33.13 9.66 -5.50
N THR A 450 34.14 9.20 -6.24
CA THR A 450 35.55 9.36 -5.85
C THR A 450 36.10 10.75 -6.12
N GLY A 451 35.36 11.61 -6.82
CA GLY A 451 35.85 12.95 -7.17
C GLY A 451 36.90 12.97 -8.27
N GLU A 452 37.30 11.79 -8.80
CA GLU A 452 38.31 11.68 -9.87
C GLU A 452 37.94 12.52 -11.10
N PHE A 453 36.65 12.73 -11.37
CA PHE A 453 36.16 13.64 -12.42
C PHE A 453 36.77 15.06 -12.33
N ARG A 454 36.96 15.59 -11.11
CA ARG A 454 37.56 16.93 -10.90
C ARG A 454 39.06 16.91 -11.18
N ASP A 455 39.75 15.81 -10.93
CA ASP A 455 41.19 15.71 -11.14
C ASP A 455 41.56 15.77 -12.64
N PHE A 456 40.69 15.26 -13.53
CA PHE A 456 40.84 15.37 -14.99
C PHE A 456 40.69 16.81 -15.53
N SER A 457 40.11 17.73 -14.75
CA SER A 457 39.96 19.16 -15.08
C SER A 457 41.06 20.05 -14.50
N THR A 458 42.08 19.46 -13.88
CA THR A 458 43.22 20.24 -13.33
C THR A 458 44.34 20.41 -14.36
N ASN A 459 45.07 21.53 -14.28
CA ASN A 459 46.20 21.87 -15.15
C ASN A 459 47.43 20.97 -14.91
N LEU A 460 47.36 19.70 -15.28
CA LEU A 460 48.47 18.76 -15.27
C LEU A 460 49.33 18.89 -16.55
N SER A 461 50.63 18.61 -16.45
CA SER A 461 51.50 18.39 -17.61
C SER A 461 51.13 17.08 -18.34
N GLU A 462 51.47 16.94 -19.62
CA GLU A 462 51.12 15.74 -20.42
C GLU A 462 51.63 14.43 -19.81
N ASN A 463 52.89 14.40 -19.31
CA ASN A 463 53.46 13.23 -18.64
C ASN A 463 52.72 12.89 -17.34
N ASN A 464 52.26 13.90 -16.59
CA ASN A 464 51.49 13.68 -15.35
C ASN A 464 50.08 13.18 -15.66
N PHE A 465 49.47 13.65 -16.76
CA PHE A 465 48.16 13.21 -17.22
C PHE A 465 48.18 11.74 -17.68
N ALA A 466 49.19 11.33 -18.44
CA ALA A 466 49.35 9.94 -18.88
C ALA A 466 49.57 8.96 -17.71
N ASN A 467 50.40 9.35 -16.73
CA ASN A 467 50.61 8.56 -15.52
C ASN A 467 49.32 8.43 -14.70
N MET A 468 48.57 9.53 -14.53
CA MET A 468 47.27 9.53 -13.86
C MET A 468 46.29 8.58 -14.57
N LEU A 469 46.16 8.66 -15.90
CA LEU A 469 45.30 7.77 -16.67
C LEU A 469 45.65 6.28 -16.46
N ASN A 470 46.94 5.93 -16.46
CA ASN A 470 47.38 4.55 -16.24
C ASN A 470 47.04 4.05 -14.82
N THR A 471 47.25 4.89 -13.80
CA THR A 471 46.88 4.56 -12.42
C THR A 471 45.37 4.39 -12.28
N THR A 472 44.59 5.29 -12.86
CA THR A 472 43.12 5.22 -12.88
C THR A 472 42.61 4.01 -13.66
N GLU A 473 43.19 3.66 -14.81
CA GLU A 473 42.85 2.46 -15.59
C GLU A 473 43.00 1.20 -14.72
N SER A 474 44.16 1.04 -14.08
CA SER A 474 44.47 -0.09 -13.21
C SER A 474 43.49 -0.18 -12.03
N TRP A 475 43.23 0.95 -11.38
CA TRP A 475 42.33 1.04 -10.23
C TRP A 475 40.88 0.68 -10.60
N PHE A 476 40.33 1.22 -11.69
CA PHE A 476 39.00 0.84 -12.20
C PHE A 476 38.92 -0.63 -12.58
N SER A 477 39.94 -1.11 -13.28
CA SER A 477 40.05 -2.50 -13.70
C SER A 477 39.95 -3.46 -12.51
N ASP A 478 40.60 -3.13 -11.39
CA ASP A 478 40.59 -3.93 -10.18
C ASP A 478 39.25 -3.90 -9.45
N ILE A 479 38.59 -2.74 -9.38
CA ILE A 479 37.28 -2.62 -8.71
C ILE A 479 36.20 -3.34 -9.51
N ILE A 480 36.17 -3.16 -10.83
CA ILE A 480 35.20 -3.84 -11.70
C ILE A 480 35.42 -5.36 -11.62
N LYS A 481 36.68 -5.82 -11.63
CA LYS A 481 37.00 -7.24 -11.46
C LYS A 481 36.44 -7.78 -10.14
N ARG A 482 36.70 -7.12 -9.00
CA ARG A 482 36.18 -7.57 -7.69
C ARG A 482 34.65 -7.59 -7.64
N GLY A 483 34.00 -6.60 -8.25
CA GLY A 483 32.54 -6.57 -8.34
C GLY A 483 31.96 -7.71 -9.18
N ILE A 484 32.62 -8.08 -10.28
CA ILE A 484 32.26 -9.24 -11.11
C ILE A 484 32.45 -10.55 -10.33
N GLU A 485 33.60 -10.72 -9.66
CA GLU A 485 33.88 -11.88 -8.83
C GLU A 485 32.82 -12.05 -7.73
N ALA A 486 32.46 -10.95 -7.06
CA ALA A 486 31.39 -10.95 -6.05
C ALA A 486 30.02 -11.29 -6.65
N PHE A 487 29.68 -10.75 -7.82
CA PHE A 487 28.44 -11.09 -8.53
C PHE A 487 28.34 -12.58 -8.80
N LEU A 488 29.41 -13.22 -9.29
CA LEU A 488 29.42 -14.65 -9.59
C LEU A 488 29.38 -15.50 -8.33
N LYS A 489 30.07 -15.06 -7.27
CA LYS A 489 30.12 -15.77 -5.99
C LYS A 489 28.74 -15.90 -5.33
N VAL A 490 27.87 -14.92 -5.53
CA VAL A 490 26.46 -14.96 -5.07
C VAL A 490 25.71 -16.19 -5.60
N TYR A 491 25.93 -16.57 -6.86
CA TYR A 491 25.28 -17.75 -7.44
C TYR A 491 25.84 -19.06 -6.88
N GLU A 492 27.10 -19.06 -6.46
CA GLU A 492 27.74 -20.23 -5.87
C GLU A 492 27.30 -20.46 -4.41
N ILE A 493 27.16 -19.38 -3.63
CA ILE A 493 27.00 -19.46 -2.17
C ILE A 493 25.67 -18.86 -1.69
N ASP A 494 25.46 -17.57 -1.91
CA ASP A 494 24.38 -16.81 -1.27
C ASP A 494 23.00 -17.31 -1.70
N ILE A 495 22.76 -17.44 -3.01
CA ILE A 495 21.47 -17.86 -3.59
C ILE A 495 21.04 -19.24 -3.04
N PRO A 496 21.88 -20.30 -3.12
CA PRO A 496 21.51 -21.60 -2.57
C PRO A 496 21.14 -21.57 -1.08
N LEU A 497 21.80 -20.74 -0.28
CA LEU A 497 21.52 -20.61 1.15
C LEU A 497 20.24 -19.82 1.42
N TYR A 498 20.00 -18.76 0.65
CA TYR A 498 18.76 -17.97 0.71
C TYR A 498 17.54 -18.75 0.22
N ASP A 499 17.70 -19.62 -0.77
CA ASP A 499 16.62 -20.50 -1.22
C ASP A 499 16.15 -21.42 -0.09
N ARG A 500 17.08 -22.00 0.68
CA ARG A 500 16.74 -22.80 1.87
C ARG A 500 16.00 -22.00 2.93
N LEU A 501 16.44 -20.76 3.15
CA LEU A 501 15.77 -19.84 4.08
C LEU A 501 14.33 -19.55 3.62
N TYR A 502 14.13 -19.24 2.34
CA TYR A 502 12.82 -18.91 1.80
C TYR A 502 11.89 -20.12 1.78
N ASP A 503 12.41 -21.30 1.45
CA ASP A 503 11.69 -22.58 1.52
C ASP A 503 11.18 -22.83 2.95
N GLU A 504 12.00 -22.57 3.97
CA GLU A 504 11.57 -22.76 5.36
C GLU A 504 10.41 -21.83 5.74
N PHE A 505 10.44 -20.56 5.32
CA PHE A 505 9.33 -19.65 5.53
C PHE A 505 8.10 -20.02 4.70
N ASP A 506 8.28 -20.49 3.47
CA ASP A 506 7.17 -20.92 2.60
C ASP A 506 6.53 -22.23 3.08
N LEU A 507 7.30 -23.13 3.68
CA LEU A 507 6.79 -24.31 4.38
C LEU A 507 5.94 -23.92 5.58
N ALA A 508 6.36 -22.94 6.38
CA ALA A 508 5.55 -22.41 7.48
C ALA A 508 4.20 -21.88 6.96
N ARG A 509 4.21 -21.18 5.82
CA ARG A 509 2.99 -20.75 5.09
C ARG A 509 2.12 -21.89 4.61
N GLY A 510 2.71 -22.94 4.05
CA GLY A 510 1.99 -24.14 3.61
C GLY A 510 1.29 -24.86 4.76
N MET A 511 1.82 -24.77 5.98
CA MET A 511 1.24 -25.36 7.19
C MET A 511 0.20 -24.47 7.90
N GLY A 512 -0.13 -23.30 7.33
CA GLY A 512 -1.16 -22.40 7.86
C GLY A 512 -0.67 -21.32 8.83
N SER A 513 0.63 -21.23 9.11
CA SER A 513 1.22 -20.06 9.81
C SER A 513 1.59 -18.98 8.79
N HIS A 514 1.45 -17.71 9.12
CA HIS A 514 1.75 -16.62 8.18
C HIS A 514 2.78 -15.67 8.79
N PRO A 515 4.03 -16.13 8.94
CA PRO A 515 5.00 -15.39 9.71
C PRO A 515 5.41 -14.10 8.99
N MET A 516 5.55 -13.02 9.76
CA MET A 516 6.23 -11.81 9.31
C MET A 516 7.73 -12.10 9.25
N GLU A 517 8.30 -12.11 8.06
CA GLU A 517 9.74 -12.29 7.87
C GLU A 517 10.48 -10.98 8.18
N VAL A 518 11.35 -10.98 9.19
CA VAL A 518 12.18 -9.84 9.59
C VAL A 518 13.65 -10.18 9.40
N TYR A 519 14.29 -9.49 8.47
CA TYR A 519 15.71 -9.66 8.14
C TYR A 519 16.53 -8.62 8.88
N LEU A 520 17.51 -9.08 9.64
CA LEU A 520 18.27 -8.23 10.55
C LEU A 520 19.59 -7.76 9.99
N GLY A 521 19.86 -6.49 10.24
CA GLY A 521 21.18 -5.91 10.18
C GLY A 521 21.79 -5.85 8.80
N ARG A 522 23.05 -5.47 8.81
CA ARG A 522 23.91 -5.27 7.64
C ARG A 522 23.97 -6.51 6.73
N ASP A 523 23.97 -7.69 7.33
CA ASP A 523 24.23 -8.95 6.63
C ASP A 523 22.93 -9.61 6.11
N GLY A 524 21.77 -9.31 6.73
CA GLY A 524 20.46 -9.75 6.27
C GLY A 524 19.90 -8.98 5.07
N ILE A 525 20.54 -7.88 4.64
CA ILE A 525 20.03 -6.99 3.58
C ILE A 525 19.89 -7.72 2.24
N TYR A 526 20.81 -8.62 1.93
CA TYR A 526 20.84 -9.34 0.66
C TYR A 526 19.73 -10.38 0.56
N ALA A 527 19.52 -11.16 1.62
CA ALA A 527 18.38 -12.05 1.73
C ALA A 527 17.05 -11.27 1.71
N TRP A 528 16.98 -10.12 2.38
CA TRP A 528 15.79 -9.27 2.29
C TRP A 528 15.52 -8.77 0.86
N LEU A 529 16.56 -8.31 0.15
CA LEU A 529 16.45 -7.84 -1.23
C LEU A 529 15.93 -8.93 -2.15
N GLY A 530 16.48 -10.15 -2.05
CA GLY A 530 16.03 -11.29 -2.85
C GLY A 530 14.57 -11.61 -2.61
N ARG A 531 14.18 -11.73 -1.34
CA ARG A 531 12.80 -12.03 -0.96
C ARG A 531 11.81 -10.94 -1.36
N ARG A 532 12.18 -9.67 -1.19
CA ARG A 532 11.37 -8.52 -1.60
C ARG A 532 11.13 -8.53 -3.11
N VAL A 533 12.16 -8.82 -3.89
CA VAL A 533 12.05 -8.91 -5.35
C VAL A 533 11.17 -10.08 -5.77
N GLN A 534 11.33 -11.24 -5.14
CA GLN A 534 10.49 -12.40 -5.38
C GLN A 534 9.01 -12.09 -5.11
N ASP A 535 8.67 -11.42 -4.01
CA ASP A 535 7.30 -10.98 -3.71
C ASP A 535 6.75 -10.01 -4.77
N ILE A 536 7.57 -9.06 -5.24
CA ILE A 536 7.17 -8.10 -6.30
C ILE A 536 6.95 -8.83 -7.63
N ALA A 537 7.88 -9.69 -8.04
CA ALA A 537 7.83 -10.42 -9.30
C ALA A 537 6.61 -11.36 -9.34
N ARG A 538 6.36 -12.10 -8.26
CA ARG A 538 5.19 -12.97 -8.09
C ARG A 538 3.90 -12.17 -8.32
N ARG A 539 3.76 -11.02 -7.67
CA ARG A 539 2.58 -10.14 -7.83
C ARG A 539 2.44 -9.58 -9.23
N ARG A 540 3.53 -9.25 -9.90
CA ARG A 540 3.51 -8.75 -11.29
C ARG A 540 3.04 -9.85 -12.24
N ARG A 541 3.56 -11.06 -12.09
CA ARG A 541 3.21 -12.22 -12.94
C ARG A 541 1.74 -12.60 -12.87
N MET A 542 1.16 -12.65 -11.67
CA MET A 542 -0.24 -13.07 -11.49
C MET A 542 -1.29 -12.12 -12.09
N GLY A 543 -0.94 -10.85 -12.32
CA GLY A 543 -1.87 -9.84 -12.85
C GLY A 543 -2.99 -9.42 -11.88
N PRO A 544 -3.77 -8.37 -12.19
CA PRO A 544 -4.78 -7.82 -11.26
C PRO A 544 -5.91 -8.79 -10.90
N GLN A 545 -6.41 -9.57 -11.86
CA GLN A 545 -7.57 -10.45 -11.66
C GLN A 545 -7.25 -11.66 -10.78
N ALA A 546 -6.10 -12.34 -10.98
CA ALA A 546 -5.73 -13.46 -10.12
C ALA A 546 -5.41 -13.01 -8.69
N ARG A 547 -4.82 -11.82 -8.53
CA ARG A 547 -4.62 -11.20 -7.20
C ARG A 547 -5.94 -10.96 -6.47
N LYS A 548 -6.98 -10.50 -7.18
CA LYS A 548 -8.32 -10.34 -6.61
C LYS A 548 -8.88 -11.68 -6.12
N ARG A 549 -8.82 -12.73 -6.95
CA ARG A 549 -9.27 -14.08 -6.59
C ARG A 549 -8.55 -14.67 -5.37
N ILE A 550 -7.23 -14.51 -5.28
CA ILE A 550 -6.43 -15.00 -4.15
C ILE A 550 -6.81 -14.26 -2.86
N LYS A 551 -6.97 -12.92 -2.94
CA LYS A 551 -7.41 -12.10 -1.81
C LYS A 551 -8.82 -12.47 -1.34
N GLU A 552 -9.75 -12.71 -2.28
CA GLU A 552 -11.11 -13.17 -1.98
C GLU A 552 -11.13 -14.58 -1.36
N SER A 553 -10.18 -15.45 -1.74
CA SER A 553 -10.03 -16.78 -1.15
C SER A 553 -9.37 -16.83 0.24
N GLY A 554 -8.97 -15.67 0.79
CA GLY A 554 -8.29 -15.57 2.09
C GLY A 554 -6.85 -16.11 2.12
N LYS A 555 -6.28 -16.48 0.97
CA LYS A 555 -4.88 -16.94 0.86
C LYS A 555 -3.92 -15.76 0.94
N VAL A 556 -2.79 -15.94 1.64
CA VAL A 556 -1.74 -14.92 1.71
C VAL A 556 -1.11 -14.71 0.34
N LEU A 557 -1.39 -13.53 -0.22
CA LEU A 557 -0.85 -13.09 -1.50
C LEU A 557 0.49 -12.36 -1.37
N GLU A 558 0.70 -11.64 -0.26
CA GLU A 558 1.81 -10.72 -0.08
C GLU A 558 2.66 -11.13 1.13
N ILE A 559 3.97 -11.33 0.93
CA ILE A 559 4.92 -11.70 1.99
C ILE A 559 5.31 -10.48 2.83
N LYS A 560 5.52 -9.33 2.17
CA LYS A 560 5.94 -8.05 2.80
C LYS A 560 7.13 -8.21 3.78
N PRO A 561 8.27 -8.75 3.32
CA PRO A 561 9.42 -8.95 4.21
C PRO A 561 9.95 -7.61 4.74
N ARG A 562 10.31 -7.58 6.02
CA ARG A 562 10.85 -6.41 6.74
C ARG A 562 12.36 -6.46 6.82
N TYR A 563 12.97 -5.29 6.72
CA TYR A 563 14.39 -5.10 6.98
C TYR A 563 14.55 -4.20 8.19
N LEU A 564 15.36 -4.62 9.17
CA LEU A 564 15.55 -3.89 10.41
C LEU A 564 17.04 -3.78 10.74
N VAL A 565 17.54 -2.54 10.83
CA VAL A 565 18.87 -2.26 11.38
C VAL A 565 18.73 -2.13 12.90
N TYR A 566 19.32 -3.06 13.65
CA TYR A 566 19.30 -3.07 15.12
C TYR A 566 20.75 -3.12 15.65
N PRO A 567 21.40 -1.96 15.87
CA PRO A 567 22.83 -1.91 16.22
C PRO A 567 23.10 -2.60 17.57
N ARG A 568 24.32 -3.15 17.78
CA ARG A 568 24.67 -3.75 19.08
C ARG A 568 24.56 -2.74 20.24
N TYR A 569 24.89 -1.47 19.98
CA TYR A 569 24.66 -0.38 20.92
C TYR A 569 23.20 -0.33 21.40
N MET A 570 22.23 -0.59 20.51
CA MET A 570 20.81 -0.62 20.86
C MET A 570 20.51 -1.74 21.85
N ARG A 571 21.01 -2.95 21.58
CA ARG A 571 20.90 -4.10 22.49
C ARG A 571 21.52 -3.80 23.86
N ASP A 572 22.74 -3.26 23.86
CA ASP A 572 23.59 -3.19 25.05
C ASP A 572 23.35 -1.94 25.91
N ARG A 573 22.84 -0.85 25.33
CA ARG A 573 22.81 0.47 26.00
C ARG A 573 21.45 1.13 26.06
N LEU A 574 20.49 0.72 25.23
CA LEU A 574 19.14 1.31 25.27
C LEU A 574 18.20 0.54 26.21
N GLY A 575 17.36 1.30 26.92
CA GLY A 575 16.31 0.74 27.76
C GLY A 575 15.17 0.11 26.97
N TYR A 576 14.39 -0.74 27.63
CA TYR A 576 13.26 -1.49 27.06
C TYR A 576 12.29 -0.60 26.24
N ILE A 577 11.96 0.59 26.75
CA ILE A 577 10.98 1.48 26.10
C ILE A 577 11.49 2.00 24.76
N ALA A 578 12.74 2.47 24.69
CA ALA A 578 13.32 2.98 23.44
C ALA A 578 13.40 1.87 22.37
N LYS A 579 13.70 0.64 22.80
CA LYS A 579 13.68 -0.54 21.92
C LYS A 579 12.28 -0.81 21.38
N ARG A 580 11.26 -0.76 22.24
CA ARG A 580 9.86 -0.96 21.87
C ARG A 580 9.35 0.12 20.91
N ASP A 581 9.68 1.39 21.17
CA ASP A 581 9.26 2.52 20.33
C ASP A 581 9.87 2.41 18.92
N TYR A 582 11.13 2.01 18.82
CA TYR A 582 11.77 1.73 17.52
C TYR A 582 11.10 0.58 16.76
N LEU A 583 10.80 -0.54 17.43
CA LEU A 583 10.13 -1.69 16.81
C LEU A 583 8.70 -1.34 16.34
N ALA A 584 7.97 -0.55 17.14
CA ALA A 584 6.66 -0.05 16.77
C ALA A 584 6.72 0.91 15.56
N GLN A 585 7.73 1.79 15.51
CA GLN A 585 7.98 2.66 14.36
C GLN A 585 8.18 1.84 13.08
N GLU A 586 8.96 0.76 13.16
CA GLU A 586 9.23 -0.14 12.04
C GLU A 586 8.07 -1.11 11.74
N ARG A 587 6.96 -1.00 12.48
CA ARG A 587 5.74 -1.80 12.36
C ARG A 587 6.03 -3.29 12.49
N ILE A 588 6.79 -3.64 13.51
CA ILE A 588 7.08 -5.02 13.91
C ILE A 588 6.47 -5.22 15.29
N THR A 589 5.38 -5.97 15.35
CA THR A 589 4.61 -6.21 16.58
C THR A 589 4.38 -7.70 16.82
N PRO A 590 4.13 -8.12 18.08
CA PRO A 590 4.00 -9.54 18.42
C PRO A 590 2.84 -10.25 17.71
N ASP A 591 1.72 -9.55 17.47
CA ASP A 591 0.51 -10.04 16.81
C ASP A 591 0.71 -10.41 15.33
N GLN A 592 1.83 -9.95 14.74
CA GLN A 592 2.17 -10.23 13.34
C GLN A 592 2.99 -11.51 13.14
N ASP A 593 3.14 -12.31 14.20
CA ASP A 593 3.88 -13.58 14.17
C ASP A 593 5.31 -13.42 13.61
N PRO A 594 6.15 -12.51 14.16
CA PRO A 594 7.45 -12.22 13.58
C PRO A 594 8.44 -13.38 13.72
N PHE A 595 9.08 -13.70 12.60
CA PHE A 595 10.20 -14.63 12.48
C PHE A 595 11.42 -13.82 12.06
N PHE A 596 12.52 -13.99 12.79
CA PHE A 596 13.71 -13.17 12.60
C PHE A 596 14.80 -13.99 11.95
N PHE A 597 15.30 -13.47 10.83
CA PHE A 597 16.49 -13.95 10.16
C PHE A 597 17.69 -13.08 10.53
N ASP A 598 18.78 -13.74 10.91
CA ASP A 598 20.08 -13.14 11.14
C ASP A 598 21.16 -14.11 10.58
N THR A 599 22.26 -13.59 10.07
CA THR A 599 23.37 -14.40 9.55
C THR A 599 24.29 -14.87 10.67
N GLY A 600 24.24 -14.19 11.82
CA GLY A 600 25.09 -14.47 12.97
C GLY A 600 24.85 -15.82 13.65
N TYR A 601 25.80 -16.24 14.49
CA TYR A 601 25.81 -17.61 15.02
C TYR A 601 24.90 -17.88 16.21
N THR A 602 24.68 -16.85 17.03
CA THR A 602 23.99 -16.99 18.32
C THR A 602 22.63 -16.34 18.33
N GLY A 603 22.36 -15.38 17.42
CA GLY A 603 21.09 -14.67 17.37
C GLY A 603 20.82 -13.81 18.60
N THR A 604 21.85 -13.23 19.21
CA THR A 604 21.68 -12.38 20.42
C THR A 604 20.89 -11.09 20.17
N ILE A 605 20.96 -10.55 18.95
CA ILE A 605 20.15 -9.40 18.53
C ILE A 605 18.66 -9.79 18.40
N PRO A 606 18.29 -10.80 17.59
CA PRO A 606 16.89 -11.21 17.52
C PRO A 606 16.33 -11.67 18.88
N GLU A 607 17.16 -12.28 19.73
CA GLU A 607 16.74 -12.66 21.09
C GLU A 607 16.41 -11.44 21.97
N ASP A 608 17.20 -10.36 21.93
CA ASP A 608 16.87 -9.12 22.64
C ASP A 608 15.57 -8.49 22.13
N ILE A 609 15.38 -8.46 20.81
CA ILE A 609 14.16 -7.94 20.19
C ILE A 609 12.93 -8.73 20.66
N MET A 610 13.00 -10.06 20.64
CA MET A 610 11.87 -10.90 21.05
C MET A 610 11.59 -10.82 22.55
N LYS A 611 12.61 -10.66 23.39
CA LYS A 611 12.43 -10.36 24.82
C LYS A 611 11.72 -9.04 25.03
N VAL A 612 12.05 -8.01 24.24
CA VAL A 612 11.33 -6.73 24.26
C VAL A 612 9.85 -6.90 23.87
N MET A 613 9.58 -7.81 22.94
CA MET A 613 8.23 -8.17 22.47
C MET A 613 7.43 -9.07 23.43
N GLY A 614 8.06 -9.60 24.48
CA GLY A 614 7.38 -10.42 25.49
C GLY A 614 7.20 -11.89 25.13
N PHE A 615 7.94 -12.42 24.14
CA PHE A 615 7.91 -13.85 23.80
C PHE A 615 8.57 -14.71 24.88
N THR A 616 8.08 -15.94 25.07
CA THR A 616 8.72 -16.93 25.95
C THR A 616 10.01 -17.47 25.35
N SER A 617 10.86 -18.09 26.17
CA SER A 617 12.10 -18.74 25.71
C SER A 617 11.84 -19.78 24.61
N GLU A 618 10.78 -20.56 24.72
CA GLU A 618 10.42 -21.59 23.73
C GLU A 618 9.98 -20.96 22.40
N GLU A 619 9.21 -19.87 22.46
CA GLU A 619 8.80 -19.12 21.28
C GLU A 619 10.00 -18.48 20.59
N ILE A 620 10.92 -17.88 21.37
CA ILE A 620 12.16 -17.29 20.89
C ILE A 620 12.96 -18.32 20.08
N GLU A 621 13.17 -19.52 20.63
CA GLU A 621 13.97 -20.56 19.98
C GLU A 621 13.37 -21.02 18.64
N ARG A 622 12.04 -20.98 18.48
CA ARG A 622 11.36 -21.40 17.24
C ARG A 622 11.33 -20.32 16.16
N ARG A 623 11.35 -19.05 16.56
CA ARG A 623 11.17 -17.88 15.69
C ARG A 623 12.47 -17.29 15.17
N ILE A 624 13.61 -17.61 15.79
CA ILE A 624 14.94 -17.18 15.34
C ILE A 624 15.46 -18.17 14.29
N LYS A 625 15.92 -17.64 13.16
CA LYS A 625 16.40 -18.39 12.01
C LYS A 625 17.76 -17.89 11.57
N LEU A 626 18.75 -18.77 11.63
CA LEU A 626 20.15 -18.47 11.40
C LEU A 626 20.73 -19.46 10.38
N LEU A 627 21.55 -18.97 9.45
CA LEU A 627 22.24 -19.84 8.50
C LEU A 627 23.24 -20.76 9.22
N SER A 628 23.88 -20.26 10.30
CA SER A 628 24.89 -21.01 11.05
C SER A 628 24.64 -20.99 12.56
N ALA A 629 23.67 -21.75 13.05
CA ALA A 629 23.43 -21.89 14.50
C ALA A 629 23.94 -23.22 15.05
N THR A 630 24.64 -23.20 16.20
CA THR A 630 24.97 -24.45 16.93
C THR A 630 23.71 -25.17 17.41
N LYS A 631 22.67 -24.42 17.78
CA LYS A 631 21.35 -24.96 18.13
C LYS A 631 20.55 -25.29 16.86
N GLU A 632 20.13 -26.55 16.74
CA GLU A 632 19.34 -27.03 15.60
C GLU A 632 17.99 -26.29 15.47
N SER A 633 17.35 -25.91 16.58
CA SER A 633 16.08 -25.17 16.59
C SER A 633 16.14 -23.83 15.84
N ARG A 634 17.29 -23.15 15.91
CA ARG A 634 17.53 -21.86 15.24
C ARG A 634 18.13 -22.01 13.84
N ARG A 635 18.64 -23.19 13.47
CA ARG A 635 19.33 -23.39 12.19
C ARG A 635 18.33 -23.58 11.06
N ILE A 636 18.61 -22.97 9.90
CA ILE A 636 17.87 -23.28 8.68
C ILE A 636 18.04 -24.74 8.28
N ARG A 637 16.92 -25.41 8.00
CA ARG A 637 16.92 -26.83 7.64
C ARG A 637 17.70 -27.08 6.35
N GLY A 638 18.50 -28.13 6.35
CA GLY A 638 19.30 -28.54 5.19
C GLY A 638 20.64 -27.82 5.03
N ILE A 639 21.01 -26.91 5.95
CA ILE A 639 22.34 -26.29 5.98
C ILE A 639 23.24 -27.04 6.97
N GLY A 640 24.25 -27.74 6.45
CA GLY A 640 25.22 -28.50 7.25
C GLY A 640 26.29 -27.62 7.92
N ASP A 641 27.01 -28.18 8.89
CA ASP A 641 28.10 -27.48 9.59
C ASP A 641 29.24 -27.04 8.66
N SER A 642 29.46 -27.76 7.55
CA SER A 642 30.50 -27.43 6.57
C SER A 642 30.28 -26.08 5.88
N ALA A 643 29.03 -25.63 5.73
CA ALA A 643 28.70 -24.33 5.12
C ALA A 643 29.09 -23.14 6.01
N ARG A 644 29.43 -23.38 7.29
CA ARG A 644 29.77 -22.32 8.24
C ARG A 644 30.95 -21.49 7.77
N LYS A 645 31.99 -22.10 7.21
CA LYS A 645 33.16 -21.35 6.72
C LYS A 645 32.75 -20.37 5.63
N ASP A 646 31.96 -20.84 4.68
CA ASP A 646 31.53 -20.08 3.51
C ASP A 646 30.57 -18.94 3.88
N ILE A 647 29.64 -19.17 4.81
CA ILE A 647 28.74 -18.13 5.34
C ILE A 647 29.54 -16.95 5.93
N VAL A 648 30.65 -17.25 6.61
CA VAL A 648 31.44 -16.22 7.31
C VAL A 648 32.31 -15.45 6.35
N GLU A 649 32.98 -16.19 5.46
CA GLU A 649 33.89 -15.61 4.48
C GLU A 649 33.14 -14.79 3.43
N TYR A 650 31.96 -15.25 3.00
CA TYR A 650 31.26 -14.67 1.86
C TYR A 650 29.95 -13.96 2.21
N ILE A 651 29.16 -14.40 3.20
CA ILE A 651 27.91 -13.70 3.55
C ILE A 651 28.16 -12.59 4.57
N GLU A 652 28.77 -12.88 5.72
CA GLU A 652 29.08 -11.86 6.73
C GLU A 652 30.16 -10.87 6.24
N GLY A 653 31.08 -11.35 5.39
CA GLY A 653 32.14 -10.55 4.78
C GLY A 653 31.74 -9.77 3.53
N ASN A 654 30.50 -9.91 3.04
CA ASN A 654 30.07 -9.24 1.81
C ASN A 654 30.17 -7.71 1.93
N ALA A 655 30.51 -7.06 0.81
CA ALA A 655 30.59 -5.61 0.72
C ALA A 655 29.24 -4.96 1.02
N GLN A 656 29.24 -3.73 1.54
CA GLN A 656 28.02 -3.07 2.03
C GLN A 656 27.96 -1.61 1.62
N SER A 657 26.78 -0.99 1.71
CA SER A 657 26.60 0.43 1.38
C SER A 657 27.07 1.37 2.49
N GLU A 658 27.14 0.89 3.72
CA GLU A 658 27.49 1.64 4.93
C GLU A 658 28.24 0.75 5.93
N ASN A 659 29.00 1.39 6.82
CA ASN A 659 29.68 0.78 7.95
C ASN A 659 28.68 0.42 9.06
N SER A 660 29.18 -0.17 10.14
CA SER A 660 28.34 -0.55 11.29
C SER A 660 27.70 0.69 11.88
N ALA A 661 26.39 0.62 12.13
CA ALA A 661 25.67 1.70 12.76
C ALA A 661 26.26 2.03 14.15
N GLU A 662 26.57 3.30 14.36
CA GLU A 662 27.29 3.81 15.53
C GLU A 662 26.35 4.43 16.57
N GLY A 663 25.15 4.83 16.15
CA GLY A 663 24.18 5.48 17.03
C GLY A 663 22.79 5.59 16.41
N LEU A 664 21.90 6.27 17.12
CA LEU A 664 20.57 6.62 16.66
C LEU A 664 20.35 8.12 16.85
N ILE A 665 19.66 8.74 15.90
CA ILE A 665 19.16 10.13 15.98
C ILE A 665 17.67 10.17 15.75
N ILE A 666 17.04 11.24 16.23
CA ILE A 666 15.68 11.59 15.83
C ILE A 666 15.78 12.54 14.65
N ASP A 667 15.25 12.12 13.50
CA ASP A 667 15.18 12.96 12.31
C ASP A 667 14.30 14.19 12.61
N PRO A 668 14.84 15.41 12.55
CA PRO A 668 14.12 16.61 12.98
C PRO A 668 12.93 16.97 12.07
N GLY A 669 12.92 16.49 10.81
CA GLY A 669 11.83 16.74 9.87
C GLY A 669 10.66 15.76 9.99
N THR A 670 10.93 14.53 10.43
CA THR A 670 9.94 13.44 10.47
C THR A 670 9.63 12.93 11.87
N GLY A 671 10.43 13.29 12.87
CA GLY A 671 10.35 12.79 14.25
C GLY A 671 10.69 11.30 14.39
N LYS A 672 11.21 10.66 13.33
CA LYS A 672 11.53 9.22 13.33
C LYS A 672 12.93 8.96 13.85
N ILE A 673 13.08 7.88 14.59
CA ILE A 673 14.38 7.32 14.98
C ILE A 673 15.05 6.74 13.72
N LYS A 674 16.27 7.16 13.43
CA LYS A 674 17.11 6.63 12.37
C LYS A 674 18.45 6.20 12.93
N HIS A 675 19.06 5.16 12.37
CA HIS A 675 20.43 4.83 12.68
C HIS A 675 21.40 5.78 11.98
N ILE A 676 22.54 6.01 12.62
CA ILE A 676 23.68 6.71 12.05
C ILE A 676 24.71 5.65 11.67
N ALA A 677 25.16 5.68 10.42
CA ALA A 677 26.26 4.86 9.94
C ALA A 677 27.11 5.67 8.95
N GLN A 678 28.42 5.53 9.05
CA GLN A 678 29.31 6.10 8.04
C GLN A 678 29.07 5.39 6.70
N PRO A 679 28.94 6.10 5.57
CA PRO A 679 28.90 5.46 4.25
C PRO A 679 30.16 4.63 4.00
N ALA A 680 30.02 3.47 3.35
CA ALA A 680 31.16 2.65 2.98
C ALA A 680 31.94 3.30 1.83
N SER A 681 33.17 2.83 1.59
CA SER A 681 33.99 3.35 0.50
C SER A 681 33.28 3.21 -0.85
N PRO A 682 33.52 4.11 -1.84
CA PRO A 682 32.88 3.99 -3.16
C PRO A 682 33.12 2.63 -3.84
N LYS A 683 34.27 2.01 -3.57
CA LYS A 683 34.61 0.65 -4.02
C LYS A 683 33.72 -0.42 -3.38
N ASP A 684 33.48 -0.34 -2.07
CA ASP A 684 32.61 -1.30 -1.38
C ASP A 684 31.15 -1.09 -1.78
N GLN A 685 30.73 0.17 -1.98
CA GLN A 685 29.42 0.49 -2.55
C GLN A 685 29.27 -0.07 -3.97
N PHE A 686 30.30 -0.01 -4.82
CA PHE A 686 30.28 -0.62 -6.15
C PHE A 686 30.08 -2.14 -6.06
N THR A 687 30.87 -2.82 -5.22
CA THR A 687 30.75 -4.26 -5.00
C THR A 687 29.37 -4.63 -4.44
N PHE A 688 28.85 -3.87 -3.47
CA PHE A 688 27.50 -4.04 -2.93
C PHE A 688 26.42 -3.94 -4.01
N GLN A 689 26.54 -2.98 -4.93
CA GLN A 689 25.60 -2.87 -6.05
C GLN A 689 25.71 -4.06 -7.02
N MET A 690 26.91 -4.59 -7.26
CA MET A 690 27.08 -5.80 -8.09
C MET A 690 26.42 -7.03 -7.46
N VAL A 691 26.65 -7.27 -6.16
CA VAL A 691 25.99 -8.35 -5.40
C VAL A 691 24.47 -8.18 -5.44
N ARG A 692 23.97 -6.96 -5.19
CA ARG A 692 22.55 -6.63 -5.31
C ARG A 692 22.00 -6.95 -6.71
N GLN A 693 22.75 -6.67 -7.77
CA GLN A 693 22.30 -6.94 -9.15
C GLN A 693 22.16 -8.45 -9.41
N ALA A 694 23.08 -9.28 -8.92
CA ALA A 694 22.98 -10.74 -9.02
C ALA A 694 21.68 -11.24 -8.36
N ILE A 695 21.48 -10.89 -7.09
CA ILE A 695 20.33 -11.32 -6.29
C ILE A 695 19.00 -10.85 -6.89
N VAL A 696 18.90 -9.56 -7.23
CA VAL A 696 17.67 -8.98 -7.78
C VAL A 696 17.33 -9.62 -9.13
N ARG A 697 18.32 -9.83 -10.00
CA ARG A 697 18.09 -10.43 -11.33
C ARG A 697 17.65 -11.88 -11.21
N HIS A 698 18.33 -12.66 -10.39
CA HIS A 698 18.01 -14.07 -10.16
C HIS A 698 16.57 -14.25 -9.65
N TYR A 699 16.22 -13.63 -8.51
CA TYR A 699 14.89 -13.82 -7.93
C TYR A 699 13.76 -13.20 -8.75
N TRP A 700 14.05 -12.15 -9.52
CA TRP A 700 13.09 -11.62 -10.50
C TRP A 700 12.86 -12.63 -11.62
N PHE A 701 13.95 -13.16 -12.19
CA PHE A 701 13.91 -14.07 -13.32
C PHE A 701 13.23 -15.39 -12.97
N GLU A 702 13.67 -16.05 -11.88
CA GLU A 702 13.07 -17.29 -11.40
C GLU A 702 11.56 -17.16 -11.21
N GLU A 703 11.09 -16.08 -10.60
CA GLU A 703 9.67 -15.92 -10.33
C GLU A 703 8.85 -15.52 -11.58
N MET A 704 9.47 -14.87 -12.56
CA MET A 704 8.81 -14.53 -13.83
C MET A 704 8.69 -15.73 -14.79
N ASN A 705 9.50 -16.77 -14.62
CA ASN A 705 9.49 -17.99 -15.44
C ASN A 705 8.73 -19.18 -14.81
N LYS A 706 8.24 -19.03 -13.58
CA LYS A 706 7.25 -19.93 -12.97
C LYS A 706 5.86 -19.69 -13.54
#